data_AF-A0A8X7YC94-F1
#
_entry.id   AF-A0A8X7YC94-F1
#
_cell.length_a   1.000
_cell.length_b   1.000
_cell.length_c   1.000
_cell.angle_alpha   90.00
_cell.angle_beta   90.00
_cell.angle_gamma   90.00
#
_symmetry.space_group_name_H-M   'P 1'
#
loop_
_entity.id
_entity.type
_entity.pdbx_description
1 polymer ?
#
loop_
_entity_poly.entity_id
_entity_poly.type
_entity_poly.pdbx_seq_one_letter_code
_entity_poly.pdbx_strand_id
1 'polypeptide(L)'
;MPLIQVIVPQVMSLKEQLRDSSKDEEDVKAIARLFADMGDSYVELIATGSDESMMIVNALLEVASHPEYDIASMTFNFWHNLQHILTKRDSYTSFGNEVSIEVERSRRLQVFHSAYESLVSLVSFRVKYPQDYQTLSVEDLKEFKQTRYAVTDVLIDAASVLSGDATLRILYMKLYEARTCLGNGHNQWHPAEAALFCIRAISNYVSTVEAEVMPKIMSLLLELPHEPQLLQTVCLTIGAYSKWFDASSDGFPLLSSVIKVLLSGMSKSEDSAAAAAVAFRHICDVKGGDEGLWILILHVLRFLSCFEDLLKLFKGILDSALGFVSHLSWILPLALLYFENPLSSMDQMLTVDCRRKLCGYFDELFSIYHSAVIEGGSFKVSAEDSLHMVEAFSMVITELPADQAKQALEKLCLPVVTPLQEIISHGPEVLEKKPARELTVHIDRLAYIFRYVNHPEAVADAIQRLWPILKAIFDIRAWDMQTMESLCRACKYAVRTSGRFMGITIGDMLEEIQGLFQQHHQPCFLYLSSEIFGSDPSCAYYLKILIEALFKCTTCLLTNIKDFTTRPDIADDCFLLASRCIRYCPQVFIPSTVFPSLVDCSLIGITVQHREASNSILTFLSDVFDLAKSTTGEQYLTIRDSVIIPRGVTITRILVASLTGALPSSRLETVTYALVTLTRAYGASALEWARGSVSLIPSTAVTEAERINFCQALADAASGIDVSTLMAPIEELSDVCRRNRTVQEIVQGALRPLELNLVTVS
;
A
#
# COMPACT_ATOMS: atom_id res chain seq x y z
N MET A 1 25.60 -28.68 -35.77
CA MET A 1 25.62 -27.23 -35.49
C MET A 1 24.55 -26.94 -34.46
N PRO A 2 24.84 -26.15 -33.42
CA PRO A 2 23.81 -25.60 -32.54
C PRO A 2 22.72 -24.92 -33.37
N LEU A 3 21.44 -25.17 -33.06
CA LEU A 3 20.28 -24.67 -33.83
C LEU A 3 20.32 -23.15 -34.05
N ILE A 4 20.81 -22.41 -33.06
CA ILE A 4 21.00 -20.95 -33.12
C ILE A 4 21.88 -20.49 -34.29
N GLN A 5 22.93 -21.24 -34.64
CA GLN A 5 23.85 -20.89 -35.74
C GLN A 5 23.20 -21.05 -37.13
N VAL A 6 22.05 -21.71 -37.21
CA VAL A 6 21.28 -21.89 -38.45
C VAL A 6 20.16 -20.86 -38.53
N ILE A 7 19.46 -20.61 -37.42
CA ILE A 7 18.27 -19.73 -37.39
C ILE A 7 18.66 -18.25 -37.51
N VAL A 8 19.64 -17.78 -36.74
CA VAL A 8 19.96 -16.34 -36.66
C VAL A 8 20.32 -15.75 -38.04
N PRO A 9 21.20 -16.36 -38.86
CA PRO A 9 21.52 -15.81 -40.18
C PRO A 9 20.32 -15.75 -41.13
N GLN A 10 19.39 -16.72 -41.03
CA GLN A 10 18.19 -16.75 -41.87
C GLN A 10 17.23 -15.61 -41.49
N VAL A 11 16.99 -15.41 -40.20
CA VAL A 11 16.15 -14.30 -39.71
C VAL A 11 16.79 -12.95 -40.05
N MET A 12 18.11 -12.81 -39.84
CA MET A 12 18.84 -11.58 -40.17
C MET A 12 18.81 -11.25 -41.68
N SER A 13 18.69 -12.24 -42.56
CA SER A 13 18.55 -11.99 -44.01
C SER A 13 17.24 -11.27 -44.39
N LEU A 14 16.24 -11.31 -43.51
CA LEU A 14 14.95 -10.63 -43.69
C LEU A 14 14.98 -9.17 -43.25
N LYS A 15 16.09 -8.70 -42.65
CA LYS A 15 16.19 -7.36 -42.07
C LYS A 15 15.83 -6.24 -43.05
N GLU A 16 16.34 -6.30 -44.28
CA GLU A 16 16.05 -5.29 -45.31
C GLU A 16 14.55 -5.22 -45.68
N GLN A 17 13.81 -6.32 -45.48
CA GLN A 17 12.38 -6.38 -45.79
C GLN A 17 11.52 -5.61 -44.77
N LEU A 18 12.06 -5.28 -43.59
CA LEU A 18 11.38 -4.41 -42.62
C LEU A 18 11.20 -2.97 -43.13
N ARG A 19 12.03 -2.54 -44.09
CA ARG A 19 12.02 -1.18 -44.67
C ARG A 19 11.40 -1.14 -46.07
N ASP A 20 10.99 -2.29 -46.60
CA ASP A 20 10.48 -2.41 -47.95
C ASP A 20 9.03 -1.89 -48.01
N SER A 21 8.84 -0.71 -48.59
CA SER A 21 7.52 -0.09 -48.73
C SER A 21 6.59 -0.81 -49.71
N SER A 22 7.06 -1.84 -50.42
CA SER A 22 6.24 -2.68 -51.29
C SER A 22 5.61 -3.89 -50.59
N LYS A 23 6.01 -4.17 -49.33
CA LYS A 23 5.46 -5.25 -48.51
C LYS A 23 4.11 -4.86 -47.88
N ASP A 24 3.25 -5.85 -47.71
CA ASP A 24 2.02 -5.68 -46.93
C ASP A 24 2.34 -5.56 -45.43
N GLU A 25 1.48 -4.86 -44.70
CA GLU A 25 1.66 -4.59 -43.28
C GLU A 25 1.70 -5.89 -42.45
N GLU A 26 0.87 -6.87 -42.80
CA GLU A 26 0.86 -8.19 -42.16
C GLU A 26 2.17 -8.97 -42.37
N ASP A 27 2.81 -8.83 -43.54
CA ASP A 27 4.11 -9.44 -43.80
C ASP A 27 5.19 -8.76 -42.94
N VAL A 28 5.18 -7.43 -42.84
CA VAL A 28 6.11 -6.68 -41.98
C VAL A 28 5.88 -7.05 -40.52
N LYS A 29 4.62 -7.18 -40.09
CA LYS A 29 4.23 -7.61 -38.73
C LYS A 29 4.73 -9.02 -38.41
N ALA A 30 4.63 -9.96 -39.35
CA ALA A 30 5.15 -11.31 -39.18
C ALA A 30 6.68 -11.33 -39.07
N ILE A 31 7.39 -10.55 -39.90
CA ILE A 31 8.85 -10.42 -39.84
C ILE A 31 9.29 -9.77 -38.52
N ALA A 32 8.62 -8.70 -38.09
CA ALA A 32 8.88 -8.03 -36.82
C ALA A 32 8.72 -8.98 -35.62
N ARG A 33 7.67 -9.82 -35.63
CA ARG A 33 7.47 -10.85 -34.59
C ARG A 33 8.61 -11.85 -34.55
N LEU A 34 9.11 -12.31 -35.70
CA LEU A 34 10.29 -13.20 -35.73
C LEU A 34 11.52 -12.56 -35.10
N PHE A 35 11.75 -11.26 -35.33
CA PHE A 35 12.85 -10.54 -34.68
C PHE A 35 12.62 -10.42 -33.17
N ALA A 36 11.42 -10.05 -32.72
CA ALA A 36 11.06 -9.95 -31.31
C ALA A 36 11.26 -11.29 -30.57
N ASP A 37 10.69 -12.37 -31.10
CA ASP A 37 10.81 -13.73 -30.53
C ASP A 37 12.28 -14.20 -30.49
N MET A 38 13.07 -13.85 -31.51
CA MET A 38 14.52 -14.11 -31.53
C MET A 38 15.24 -13.31 -30.44
N GLY A 39 14.88 -12.04 -30.24
CA GLY A 39 15.41 -11.21 -29.16
C GLY A 39 15.12 -11.81 -27.79
N ASP A 40 13.87 -12.14 -27.51
CA ASP A 40 13.45 -12.70 -26.22
C ASP A 40 14.07 -14.08 -25.95
N SER A 41 14.08 -14.97 -26.94
CA SER A 41 14.61 -16.33 -26.78
C SER A 41 16.12 -16.36 -26.50
N TYR A 42 16.86 -15.36 -26.96
CA TYR A 42 18.32 -15.29 -26.85
C TYR A 42 18.81 -14.12 -25.99
N VAL A 43 17.94 -13.53 -25.17
CA VAL A 43 18.25 -12.31 -24.41
C VAL A 43 19.48 -12.46 -23.49
N GLU A 44 19.67 -13.63 -22.87
CA GLU A 44 20.86 -13.92 -22.02
C GLU A 44 22.16 -13.91 -22.84
N LEU A 45 22.13 -14.45 -24.07
CA LEU A 45 23.27 -14.44 -24.97
C LEU A 45 23.51 -13.04 -25.52
N ILE A 46 22.43 -12.33 -25.88
CA ILE A 46 22.51 -10.95 -26.37
C ILE A 46 23.19 -10.07 -25.32
N ALA A 47 22.79 -10.19 -24.05
CA ALA A 47 23.34 -9.44 -22.92
C ALA A 47 24.86 -9.58 -22.72
N THR A 48 25.53 -10.55 -23.35
CA THR A 48 27.00 -10.64 -23.34
C THR A 48 27.68 -9.48 -24.08
N GLY A 49 26.97 -8.82 -25.01
CA GLY A 49 27.44 -7.66 -25.75
C GLY A 49 28.47 -7.98 -26.84
N SER A 50 28.38 -9.16 -27.46
CA SER A 50 29.19 -9.52 -28.66
C SER A 50 28.78 -8.70 -29.89
N ASP A 51 29.65 -8.61 -30.89
CA ASP A 51 29.36 -7.90 -32.14
C ASP A 51 28.13 -8.52 -32.86
N GLU A 52 28.01 -9.85 -32.87
CA GLU A 52 26.86 -10.55 -33.42
C GLU A 52 25.57 -10.24 -32.63
N SER A 53 25.66 -10.17 -31.30
CA SER A 53 24.54 -9.74 -30.44
C SER A 53 24.07 -8.33 -30.80
N MET A 54 25.00 -7.41 -31.05
CA MET A 54 24.68 -6.03 -31.41
C MET A 54 24.03 -5.91 -32.80
N MET A 55 24.30 -6.84 -33.73
CA MET A 55 23.56 -6.88 -35.00
C MET A 55 22.07 -7.17 -34.79
N ILE A 56 21.73 -8.07 -33.86
CA ILE A 56 20.34 -8.39 -33.51
C ILE A 56 19.68 -7.18 -32.83
N VAL A 57 20.38 -6.51 -31.91
CA VAL A 57 19.89 -5.31 -31.22
C VAL A 57 19.58 -4.20 -32.22
N ASN A 58 20.44 -3.99 -33.23
CA ASN A 58 20.19 -3.03 -34.28
C ASN A 58 18.96 -3.38 -35.14
N ALA A 59 18.71 -4.66 -35.40
CA ALA A 59 17.48 -5.09 -36.08
C ALA A 59 16.23 -4.85 -35.22
N LEU A 60 16.31 -5.08 -33.91
CA LEU A 60 15.23 -4.80 -32.95
C LEU A 60 14.95 -3.30 -32.83
N LEU A 61 15.97 -2.44 -32.90
CA LEU A 61 15.78 -0.98 -32.98
C LEU A 61 15.08 -0.56 -34.27
N GLU A 62 15.35 -1.23 -35.39
CA GLU A 62 14.63 -0.98 -36.64
C GLU A 62 13.16 -1.34 -36.53
N VAL A 63 12.82 -2.48 -35.92
CA VAL A 63 11.43 -2.83 -35.60
C VAL A 63 10.80 -1.77 -34.68
N ALA A 64 11.50 -1.37 -33.60
CA ALA A 64 11.04 -0.33 -32.68
C ALA A 64 10.87 1.05 -33.34
N SER A 65 11.52 1.30 -34.49
CA SER A 65 11.41 2.54 -35.26
C SER A 65 10.20 2.57 -36.20
N HIS A 66 9.50 1.45 -36.40
CA HIS A 66 8.39 1.34 -37.33
C HIS A 66 7.25 2.32 -36.97
N PRO A 67 6.62 3.04 -37.91
CA PRO A 67 5.57 4.02 -37.59
C PRO A 67 4.42 3.42 -36.77
N GLU A 68 3.94 2.24 -37.16
CA GLU A 68 2.85 1.54 -36.47
C GLU A 68 3.26 1.03 -35.09
N TYR A 69 2.45 1.39 -34.08
CA TYR A 69 2.68 1.03 -32.68
C TYR A 69 2.63 -0.49 -32.45
N ASP A 70 1.69 -1.17 -33.11
CA ASP A 70 1.51 -2.62 -33.05
C ASP A 70 2.77 -3.40 -33.42
N ILE A 71 3.56 -2.87 -34.35
CA ILE A 71 4.80 -3.48 -34.83
C ILE A 71 5.95 -3.09 -33.89
N ALA A 72 6.05 -1.81 -33.53
CA ALA A 72 7.12 -1.32 -32.67
C ALA A 72 7.08 -1.95 -31.26
N SER A 73 5.89 -2.09 -30.69
CA SER A 73 5.66 -2.60 -29.33
C SER A 73 6.01 -4.08 -29.15
N MET A 74 6.13 -4.85 -30.24
CA MET A 74 6.56 -6.26 -30.18
C MET A 74 7.94 -6.42 -29.52
N THR A 75 8.79 -5.40 -29.60
CA THR A 75 10.15 -5.44 -29.04
C THR A 75 10.23 -5.04 -27.57
N PHE A 76 9.14 -4.54 -26.96
CA PHE A 76 9.20 -3.95 -25.62
C PHE A 76 9.53 -4.98 -24.53
N ASN A 77 9.02 -6.21 -24.66
CA ASN A 77 9.35 -7.31 -23.73
C ASN A 77 10.86 -7.61 -23.74
N PHE A 78 11.47 -7.63 -24.92
CA PHE A 78 12.91 -7.82 -25.06
C PHE A 78 13.69 -6.71 -24.33
N TRP A 79 13.32 -5.44 -24.51
CA TRP A 79 14.01 -4.32 -23.87
C TRP A 79 13.90 -4.37 -22.34
N HIS A 80 12.76 -4.81 -21.82
CA HIS A 80 12.54 -5.03 -20.39
C HIS A 80 13.42 -6.18 -19.87
N ASN A 81 13.37 -7.34 -20.54
CA ASN A 81 14.16 -8.52 -20.17
C ASN A 81 15.66 -8.24 -20.22
N LEU A 82 16.12 -7.50 -21.23
CA LEU A 82 17.52 -7.08 -21.36
C LEU A 82 17.93 -6.15 -20.21
N GLN A 83 17.11 -5.14 -19.90
CA GLN A 83 17.37 -4.24 -18.77
C GLN A 83 17.50 -5.02 -17.46
N HIS A 84 16.63 -5.99 -17.22
CA HIS A 84 16.61 -6.77 -15.98
C HIS A 84 17.90 -7.58 -15.83
N ILE A 85 18.35 -8.23 -16.92
CA ILE A 85 19.61 -8.99 -16.93
C ILE A 85 20.82 -8.06 -16.73
N LEU A 86 20.82 -6.88 -17.37
CA LEU A 86 21.92 -5.92 -17.26
C LEU A 86 22.03 -5.31 -15.85
N THR A 87 20.90 -5.11 -15.17
CA THR A 87 20.86 -4.36 -13.90
C THR A 87 20.81 -5.25 -12.65
N LYS A 88 20.23 -6.46 -12.69
CA LYS A 88 20.12 -7.34 -11.52
C LYS A 88 21.45 -7.96 -11.13
N ARG A 89 21.69 -8.01 -9.82
CA ARG A 89 22.89 -8.62 -9.20
C ARG A 89 22.97 -10.14 -9.45
N ASP A 90 21.84 -10.83 -9.42
CA ASP A 90 21.78 -12.30 -9.54
C ASP A 90 22.35 -12.81 -10.88
N SER A 91 22.19 -12.02 -11.94
CA SER A 91 22.71 -12.29 -13.29
C SER A 91 24.23 -12.37 -13.38
N TYR A 92 24.95 -11.90 -12.35
CA TYR A 92 26.42 -11.85 -12.31
C TYR A 92 27.02 -12.77 -11.25
N THR A 93 26.22 -13.57 -10.54
CA THR A 93 26.68 -14.45 -9.45
C THR A 93 27.77 -15.43 -9.86
N SER A 94 27.84 -15.79 -11.14
CA SER A 94 28.89 -16.65 -11.72
C SER A 94 30.29 -16.03 -11.75
N PHE A 95 30.43 -14.70 -11.63
CA PHE A 95 31.72 -14.00 -11.67
C PHE A 95 32.43 -13.93 -10.30
N GLY A 96 31.81 -14.48 -9.24
CA GLY A 96 32.43 -14.65 -7.93
C GLY A 96 32.62 -13.35 -7.15
N ASN A 97 33.71 -12.61 -7.42
CA ASN A 97 34.11 -11.44 -6.62
C ASN A 97 33.35 -10.15 -7.02
N GLU A 98 33.00 -9.31 -6.04
CA GLU A 98 32.25 -8.06 -6.23
C GLU A 98 32.91 -7.10 -7.24
N VAL A 99 34.24 -7.00 -7.23
CA VAL A 99 34.97 -6.13 -8.17
C VAL A 99 34.81 -6.63 -9.61
N SER A 100 34.86 -7.94 -9.83
CA SER A 100 34.69 -8.53 -11.16
C SER A 100 33.25 -8.42 -11.66
N ILE A 101 32.28 -8.56 -10.75
CA ILE A 101 30.85 -8.33 -11.04
C ILE A 101 30.63 -6.90 -11.52
N GLU A 102 31.13 -5.90 -10.78
CA GLU A 102 30.89 -4.50 -11.11
C GLU A 102 31.60 -4.08 -12.41
N VAL A 103 32.80 -4.58 -12.67
CA VAL A 103 33.53 -4.34 -13.93
C VAL A 103 32.77 -4.92 -15.13
N GLU A 104 32.29 -6.16 -15.03
CA GLU A 104 31.55 -6.79 -16.14
C GLU A 104 30.18 -6.13 -16.34
N ARG A 105 29.49 -5.76 -15.26
CA ARG A 105 28.24 -5.00 -15.32
C ARG A 105 28.44 -3.65 -16.01
N SER A 106 29.45 -2.88 -15.58
CA SER A 106 29.80 -1.60 -16.20
C SER A 106 30.13 -1.74 -17.69
N ARG A 107 30.90 -2.79 -18.05
CA ARG A 107 31.24 -3.08 -19.45
C ARG A 107 29.98 -3.36 -20.28
N ARG A 108 29.08 -4.23 -19.81
CA ARG A 108 27.85 -4.56 -20.52
C ARG A 108 26.94 -3.35 -20.67
N LEU A 109 26.69 -2.61 -19.58
CA LEU A 109 25.90 -1.37 -19.64
C LEU A 109 26.46 -0.42 -20.71
N GLN A 110 27.77 -0.16 -20.69
CA GLN A 110 28.42 0.73 -21.64
C GLN A 110 28.23 0.31 -23.11
N VAL A 111 28.19 -1.00 -23.41
CA VAL A 111 27.94 -1.52 -24.77
C VAL A 111 26.51 -1.21 -25.23
N PHE A 112 25.53 -1.28 -24.33
CA PHE A 112 24.12 -1.09 -24.66
C PHE A 112 23.62 0.35 -24.55
N HIS A 113 24.42 1.28 -24.01
CA HIS A 113 24.02 2.69 -23.86
C HIS A 113 23.48 3.30 -25.16
N SER A 114 24.23 3.23 -26.27
CA SER A 114 23.80 3.84 -27.53
C SER A 114 22.47 3.27 -28.07
N ALA A 115 22.21 1.98 -27.82
CA ALA A 115 20.97 1.33 -28.20
C ALA A 115 19.78 1.87 -27.37
N TYR A 116 19.93 1.99 -26.05
CA TYR A 116 18.90 2.57 -25.21
C TYR A 116 18.70 4.08 -25.45
N GLU A 117 19.76 4.84 -25.75
CA GLU A 117 19.63 6.27 -26.15
C GLU A 117 18.78 6.41 -27.42
N SER A 118 19.01 5.53 -28.39
CA SER A 118 18.21 5.45 -29.62
C SER A 118 16.77 5.06 -29.33
N LEU A 119 16.57 4.06 -28.46
CA LEU A 119 15.23 3.61 -28.05
C LEU A 119 14.43 4.74 -27.41
N VAL A 120 15.00 5.47 -26.45
CA VAL A 120 14.36 6.63 -25.80
C VAL A 120 13.91 7.65 -26.85
N SER A 121 14.77 7.95 -27.82
CA SER A 121 14.47 8.89 -28.89
C SER A 121 13.33 8.40 -29.81
N LEU A 122 13.26 7.09 -30.08
CA LEU A 122 12.24 6.46 -30.93
C LEU A 122 10.87 6.36 -30.23
N VAL A 123 10.82 6.05 -28.94
CA VAL A 123 9.53 5.87 -28.25
C VAL A 123 8.89 7.20 -27.84
N SER A 124 9.70 8.24 -27.64
CA SER A 124 9.23 9.53 -27.09
C SER A 124 8.19 10.26 -27.94
N PHE A 125 8.17 10.08 -29.26
CA PHE A 125 7.16 10.76 -30.11
C PHE A 125 5.80 10.04 -30.10
N ARG A 126 5.75 8.78 -29.68
CA ARG A 126 4.53 7.93 -29.73
C ARG A 126 3.49 8.30 -28.68
N VAL A 127 3.91 9.02 -27.63
CA VAL A 127 3.01 9.50 -26.56
C VAL A 127 2.37 10.85 -26.85
N LYS A 128 2.62 11.39 -28.06
CA LYS A 128 2.07 12.65 -28.52
C LYS A 128 0.57 12.52 -28.76
N TYR A 129 -0.19 13.44 -28.18
CA TYR A 129 -1.63 13.53 -28.43
C TYR A 129 -1.95 13.64 -29.95
N PRO A 130 -2.91 12.83 -30.44
CA PRO A 130 -3.46 12.97 -31.79
C PRO A 130 -4.11 14.34 -32.02
N GLN A 131 -4.13 14.82 -33.26
CA GLN A 131 -4.72 16.13 -33.60
C GLN A 131 -6.24 16.16 -33.39
N ASP A 132 -6.87 15.00 -33.55
CA ASP A 132 -8.29 14.73 -33.46
C ASP A 132 -8.68 14.09 -32.11
N TYR A 133 -7.84 14.27 -31.07
CA TYR A 133 -8.04 13.66 -29.74
C TYR A 133 -9.46 13.84 -29.17
N GLN A 134 -10.10 14.98 -29.40
CA GLN A 134 -11.45 15.28 -28.90
C GLN A 134 -12.56 14.48 -29.59
N THR A 135 -12.29 13.95 -30.79
CA THR A 135 -13.26 13.21 -31.61
C THR A 135 -12.95 11.72 -31.71
N LEU A 136 -11.93 11.24 -30.99
CA LEU A 136 -11.57 9.83 -30.95
C LEU A 136 -12.68 8.97 -30.36
N SER A 137 -12.75 7.72 -30.83
CA SER A 137 -13.63 6.73 -30.23
C SER A 137 -13.15 6.34 -28.83
N VAL A 138 -14.03 5.73 -28.03
CA VAL A 138 -13.67 5.22 -26.70
C VAL A 138 -12.58 4.14 -26.78
N GLU A 139 -12.57 3.36 -27.86
CA GLU A 139 -11.58 2.31 -28.10
C GLU A 139 -10.20 2.92 -28.42
N ASP A 140 -10.15 3.92 -29.31
CA ASP A 140 -8.90 4.61 -29.65
C ASP A 140 -8.30 5.37 -28.45
N LEU A 141 -9.16 5.96 -27.61
CA LEU A 141 -8.71 6.60 -26.36
C LEU A 141 -8.07 5.59 -25.40
N LYS A 142 -8.63 4.38 -25.32
CA LYS A 142 -8.10 3.30 -24.49
C LYS A 142 -6.77 2.81 -25.04
N GLU A 143 -6.67 2.63 -26.36
CA GLU A 143 -5.44 2.23 -27.04
C GLU A 143 -4.33 3.27 -26.85
N PHE A 144 -4.62 4.56 -27.07
CA PHE A 144 -3.66 5.63 -26.83
C PHE A 144 -3.16 5.65 -25.38
N LYS A 145 -4.05 5.41 -24.41
CA LYS A 145 -3.68 5.29 -23.00
C LYS A 145 -2.77 4.09 -22.73
N GLN A 146 -3.04 2.94 -23.37
CA GLN A 146 -2.17 1.76 -23.28
C GLN A 146 -0.78 2.02 -23.88
N THR A 147 -0.72 2.68 -25.04
CA THR A 147 0.54 3.13 -25.67
C THR A 147 1.35 4.01 -24.71
N ARG A 148 0.71 4.96 -24.03
CA ARG A 148 1.37 5.80 -23.03
C ARG A 148 1.93 5.02 -21.85
N TYR A 149 1.23 3.99 -21.36
CA TYR A 149 1.75 3.13 -20.30
C TYR A 149 2.93 2.27 -20.77
N ALA A 150 2.81 1.62 -21.92
CA ALA A 150 3.87 0.80 -22.48
C ALA A 150 5.16 1.61 -22.74
N VAL A 151 5.04 2.84 -23.27
CA VAL A 151 6.20 3.73 -23.45
C VAL A 151 6.77 4.18 -22.11
N THR A 152 5.94 4.39 -21.08
CA THR A 152 6.41 4.72 -19.73
C THR A 152 7.31 3.61 -19.18
N ASP A 153 6.89 2.35 -19.32
CA ASP A 153 7.67 1.19 -18.86
C ASP A 153 9.02 1.10 -19.59
N VAL A 154 9.02 1.28 -20.92
CA VAL A 154 10.26 1.29 -21.72
C VAL A 154 11.20 2.44 -21.32
N LEU A 155 10.67 3.63 -21.02
CA LEU A 155 11.48 4.76 -20.56
C LEU A 155 12.08 4.53 -19.17
N ILE A 156 11.33 3.87 -18.28
CA ILE A 156 11.80 3.47 -16.95
C ILE A 156 12.94 2.44 -17.08
N ASP A 157 12.78 1.46 -17.96
CA ASP A 157 13.82 0.47 -18.24
C ASP A 157 15.07 1.16 -18.82
N ALA A 158 14.90 2.07 -19.77
CA ALA A 158 16.00 2.85 -20.32
C ALA A 158 16.72 3.71 -19.28
N ALA A 159 15.97 4.37 -18.39
CA ALA A 159 16.54 5.17 -17.29
C ALA A 159 17.35 4.33 -16.31
N SER A 160 16.98 3.06 -16.11
CA SER A 160 17.74 2.12 -15.28
C SER A 160 19.09 1.74 -15.91
N VAL A 161 19.17 1.69 -17.24
CA VAL A 161 20.40 1.34 -17.97
C VAL A 161 21.30 2.55 -18.18
N LEU A 162 20.75 3.67 -18.64
CA LEU A 162 21.49 4.90 -18.99
C LEU A 162 21.85 5.77 -17.78
N SER A 163 21.19 5.56 -16.64
CA SER A 163 20.91 6.54 -15.56
C SER A 163 19.78 7.52 -15.89
N GLY A 164 19.07 7.96 -14.84
CA GLY A 164 17.99 8.93 -14.96
C GLY A 164 18.47 10.28 -15.49
N ASP A 165 19.63 10.77 -15.05
CA ASP A 165 20.17 12.06 -15.46
C ASP A 165 20.58 12.08 -16.95
N ALA A 166 21.16 10.99 -17.46
CA ALA A 166 21.47 10.86 -18.89
C ALA A 166 20.19 10.82 -19.74
N THR A 167 19.19 10.05 -19.29
CA THR A 167 17.89 9.96 -19.96
C THR A 167 17.17 11.31 -19.96
N LEU A 168 17.24 12.04 -18.85
CA LEU A 168 16.70 13.38 -18.70
C LEU A 168 17.31 14.36 -19.72
N ARG A 169 18.62 14.30 -19.96
CA ARG A 169 19.29 15.15 -20.97
C ARG A 169 18.71 14.92 -22.36
N ILE A 170 18.48 13.67 -22.75
CA ILE A 170 17.90 13.32 -24.07
C ILE A 170 16.49 13.90 -24.20
N LEU A 171 15.65 13.69 -23.18
CA LEU A 171 14.27 14.17 -23.17
C LEU A 171 14.17 15.69 -23.08
N TYR A 172 15.08 16.33 -22.36
CA TYR A 172 15.19 17.80 -22.31
C TYR A 172 15.47 18.40 -23.68
N MET A 173 16.35 17.79 -24.48
CA MET A 173 16.61 18.29 -25.85
C MET A 173 15.34 18.23 -26.70
N LYS A 174 14.52 17.18 -26.57
CA LYS A 174 13.20 17.09 -27.22
C LYS A 174 12.24 18.19 -26.76
N LEU A 175 12.21 18.48 -25.46
CA LEU A 175 11.40 19.58 -24.92
C LEU A 175 11.86 20.94 -25.45
N TYR A 176 13.17 21.16 -25.49
CA TYR A 176 13.75 22.41 -25.99
C TYR A 176 13.46 22.62 -27.48
N GLU A 177 13.63 21.58 -28.31
CA GLU A 177 13.25 21.59 -29.72
C GLU A 177 11.76 21.93 -29.88
N ALA A 178 10.87 21.24 -29.15
CA ALA A 178 9.43 21.49 -29.19
C ALA A 178 9.08 22.94 -28.79
N ARG A 179 9.78 23.50 -27.80
CA ARG A 179 9.61 24.89 -27.37
C ARG A 179 9.95 25.88 -28.48
N THR A 180 11.05 25.67 -29.21
CA THR A 180 11.43 26.57 -30.31
C THR A 180 10.38 26.60 -31.43
N CYS A 181 9.64 25.51 -31.65
CA CYS A 181 8.59 25.43 -32.65
C CYS A 181 7.29 26.17 -32.27
N LEU A 182 7.06 26.47 -30.99
CA LEU A 182 5.85 27.16 -30.52
C LEU A 182 5.76 28.62 -31.01
N GLY A 183 6.88 29.24 -31.40
CA GLY A 183 6.92 30.63 -31.88
C GLY A 183 6.38 30.88 -33.30
N ASN A 184 6.14 29.83 -34.09
CA ASN A 184 5.89 29.93 -35.54
C ASN A 184 4.41 29.97 -35.95
N GLY A 185 3.52 30.47 -35.09
CA GLY A 185 2.13 30.81 -35.47
C GLY A 185 1.14 29.65 -35.52
N HIS A 186 1.55 28.42 -35.23
CA HIS A 186 0.64 27.30 -34.96
C HIS A 186 0.81 26.85 -33.50
N ASN A 187 -0.27 26.91 -32.72
CA ASN A 187 -0.37 26.55 -31.31
C ASN A 187 -0.18 25.03 -31.07
N GLN A 188 0.91 24.43 -31.58
CA GLN A 188 1.20 23.00 -31.49
C GLN A 188 1.84 22.67 -30.16
N TRP A 189 1.02 22.60 -29.10
CA TRP A 189 1.45 22.20 -27.75
C TRP A 189 1.78 20.70 -27.63
N HIS A 190 1.25 19.86 -28.52
CA HIS A 190 1.37 18.39 -28.47
C HIS A 190 2.82 17.86 -28.35
N PRO A 191 3.83 18.35 -29.12
CA PRO A 191 5.21 17.86 -28.97
C PRO A 191 5.84 18.24 -27.62
N ALA A 192 5.54 19.43 -27.10
CA ALA A 192 6.04 19.86 -25.80
C ALA A 192 5.41 19.03 -24.68
N GLU A 193 4.11 18.75 -24.78
CA GLU A 193 3.42 17.88 -23.83
C GLU A 193 3.98 16.45 -23.87
N ALA A 194 4.23 15.88 -25.04
CA ALA A 194 4.81 14.54 -25.19
C ALA A 194 6.18 14.43 -24.50
N ALA A 195 7.05 15.42 -24.71
CA ALA A 195 8.35 15.48 -24.07
C ALA A 195 8.22 15.59 -22.54
N LEU A 196 7.30 16.40 -22.03
CA LEU A 196 7.03 16.49 -20.59
C LEU A 196 6.46 15.21 -20.00
N PHE A 197 5.58 14.52 -20.73
CA PHE A 197 5.06 13.22 -20.32
C PHE A 197 6.20 12.22 -20.11
N CYS A 198 7.15 12.16 -21.05
CA CYS A 198 8.35 11.31 -20.93
C CYS A 198 9.25 11.75 -19.76
N ILE A 199 9.49 13.06 -19.58
CA ILE A 199 10.28 13.59 -18.47
C ILE A 199 9.64 13.22 -17.12
N ARG A 200 8.31 13.27 -17.02
CA ARG A 200 7.57 12.85 -15.82
C ARG A 200 7.71 11.35 -15.56
N ALA A 201 7.65 10.52 -16.61
CA ALA A 201 7.74 9.06 -16.52
C ALA A 201 9.01 8.59 -15.79
N ILE A 202 10.14 9.26 -16.02
CA ILE A 202 11.44 8.88 -15.45
C ILE A 202 11.75 9.55 -14.09
N SER A 203 10.83 10.35 -13.54
CA SER A 203 11.09 11.21 -12.37
C SER A 203 11.70 10.50 -11.16
N ASN A 204 11.33 9.24 -10.89
CA ASN A 204 11.88 8.46 -9.78
C ASN A 204 13.35 8.03 -9.94
N TYR A 205 13.90 8.12 -11.16
CA TYR A 205 15.28 7.73 -11.48
C TYR A 205 16.24 8.92 -11.56
N VAL A 206 15.71 10.14 -11.63
CA VAL A 206 16.49 11.37 -11.71
C VAL A 206 16.94 11.78 -10.32
N SER A 207 18.19 12.24 -10.20
CA SER A 207 18.73 12.73 -8.95
C SER A 207 17.95 13.94 -8.41
N THR A 208 17.65 13.94 -7.10
CA THR A 208 16.98 15.09 -6.45
C THR A 208 17.87 16.33 -6.37
N VAL A 209 19.18 16.18 -6.59
CA VAL A 209 20.17 17.27 -6.61
C VAL A 209 20.69 17.56 -8.02
N GLU A 210 19.98 17.13 -9.06
CA GLU A 210 20.35 17.39 -10.45
C GLU A 210 20.36 18.92 -10.71
N ALA A 211 21.52 19.47 -11.08
CA ALA A 211 21.76 20.91 -11.13
C ALA A 211 21.95 21.47 -12.55
N GLU A 212 22.03 20.64 -13.58
CA GLU A 212 22.34 21.09 -14.94
C GLU A 212 21.11 21.27 -15.82
N VAL A 213 20.14 20.34 -15.75
CA VAL A 213 19.02 20.25 -16.69
C VAL A 213 17.70 20.65 -16.03
N MET A 214 17.47 20.22 -14.79
CA MET A 214 16.25 20.42 -14.04
C MET A 214 15.93 21.91 -13.80
N PRO A 215 16.89 22.79 -13.43
CA PRO A 215 16.60 24.23 -13.36
C PRO A 215 16.08 24.78 -14.68
N LYS A 216 16.63 24.31 -15.81
CA LYS A 216 16.23 24.75 -17.16
C LYS A 216 14.85 24.22 -17.54
N ILE A 217 14.54 22.96 -17.19
CA ILE A 217 13.20 22.39 -17.36
C ILE A 217 12.21 23.24 -16.56
N MET A 218 12.46 23.47 -15.28
CA MET A 218 11.56 24.22 -14.41
C MET A 218 11.33 25.66 -14.90
N SER A 219 12.37 26.35 -15.39
CA SER A 219 12.18 27.66 -16.02
C SER A 219 11.32 27.59 -17.28
N LEU A 220 11.51 26.57 -18.13
CA LEU A 220 10.73 26.39 -19.35
C LEU A 220 9.24 26.13 -19.04
N LEU A 221 8.92 25.38 -17.98
CA LEU A 221 7.54 25.11 -17.58
C LEU A 221 6.74 26.40 -17.32
N LEU A 222 7.40 27.44 -16.81
CA LEU A 222 6.78 28.73 -16.50
C LEU A 222 6.36 29.53 -17.76
N GLU A 223 6.92 29.20 -18.92
CA GLU A 223 6.68 29.93 -20.16
C GLU A 223 5.79 29.20 -21.18
N LEU A 224 5.41 27.95 -20.87
CA LEU A 224 4.58 27.13 -21.75
C LEU A 224 3.13 27.65 -21.83
N PRO A 225 2.42 27.43 -22.94
CA PRO A 225 1.03 27.88 -23.09
C PRO A 225 0.10 27.13 -22.13
N HIS A 226 -0.91 27.82 -21.61
CA HIS A 226 -1.87 27.29 -20.64
C HIS A 226 -3.04 26.56 -21.33
N GLU A 227 -2.73 25.65 -22.25
CA GLU A 227 -3.70 24.70 -22.82
C GLU A 227 -4.03 23.62 -21.78
N PRO A 228 -5.30 23.20 -21.61
CA PRO A 228 -5.70 22.34 -20.48
C PRO A 228 -4.88 21.04 -20.32
N GLN A 229 -4.70 20.28 -21.40
CA GLN A 229 -3.96 19.01 -21.39
C GLN A 229 -2.46 19.22 -21.12
N LEU A 230 -1.86 20.23 -21.75
CA LEU A 230 -0.46 20.57 -21.49
C LEU A 230 -0.28 21.02 -20.03
N LEU A 231 -1.17 21.89 -19.54
CA LEU A 231 -1.11 22.42 -18.17
C LEU A 231 -1.31 21.30 -17.13
N GLN A 232 -2.15 20.31 -17.42
CA GLN A 232 -2.28 19.10 -16.61
C GLN A 232 -0.94 18.36 -16.52
N THR A 233 -0.28 18.08 -17.65
CA THR A 233 1.03 17.43 -17.68
C THR A 233 2.12 18.27 -17.00
N VAL A 234 2.09 19.59 -17.15
CA VAL A 234 2.99 20.53 -16.44
C VAL A 234 2.80 20.41 -14.92
N CYS A 235 1.57 20.47 -14.43
CA CYS A 235 1.27 20.33 -13.00
C CYS A 235 1.76 18.98 -12.46
N LEU A 236 1.47 17.88 -13.16
CA LEU A 236 1.91 16.55 -12.73
C LEU A 236 3.44 16.40 -12.77
N THR A 237 4.11 17.06 -13.72
CA THR A 237 5.58 17.07 -13.79
C THR A 237 6.17 17.84 -12.60
N ILE A 238 5.63 19.02 -12.29
CA ILE A 238 6.01 19.78 -11.08
C ILE A 238 5.87 18.91 -9.83
N GLY A 239 4.73 18.23 -9.67
CA GLY A 239 4.48 17.35 -8.52
C GLY A 239 5.44 16.17 -8.44
N ALA A 240 5.80 15.56 -9.58
CA ALA A 240 6.72 14.43 -9.65
C ALA A 240 8.15 14.80 -9.23
N TYR A 241 8.57 16.04 -9.52
CA TYR A 241 9.86 16.59 -9.13
C TYR A 241 9.80 17.45 -7.85
N SER A 242 8.75 17.30 -7.04
CA SER A 242 8.59 18.00 -5.76
C SER A 242 9.84 17.91 -4.87
N LYS A 243 10.42 16.71 -4.74
CA LYS A 243 11.65 16.45 -3.95
C LYS A 243 12.86 17.29 -4.40
N TRP A 244 12.93 17.65 -5.68
CA TRP A 244 14.01 18.47 -6.21
C TRP A 244 13.94 19.92 -5.71
N PHE A 245 12.74 20.47 -5.51
CA PHE A 245 12.56 21.83 -5.00
C PHE A 245 13.13 22.02 -3.59
N ASP A 246 13.15 20.94 -2.81
CA ASP A 246 13.65 20.91 -1.45
C ASP A 246 15.18 20.71 -1.40
N ALA A 247 15.69 19.79 -2.21
CA ALA A 247 17.10 19.41 -2.19
C ALA A 247 18.02 20.35 -3.00
N SER A 248 17.51 21.05 -4.01
CA SER A 248 18.31 21.91 -4.89
C SER A 248 18.38 23.37 -4.43
N SER A 249 19.55 24.01 -4.58
CA SER A 249 19.72 25.45 -4.31
C SER A 249 18.88 26.34 -5.22
N ASP A 250 18.59 25.88 -6.45
CA ASP A 250 17.81 26.63 -7.45
C ASP A 250 16.31 26.40 -7.32
N GLY A 251 15.90 25.40 -6.52
CA GLY A 251 14.50 25.00 -6.38
C GLY A 251 13.65 26.06 -5.69
N PHE A 252 14.05 26.48 -4.48
CA PHE A 252 13.24 27.38 -3.67
C PHE A 252 12.92 28.74 -4.32
N PRO A 253 13.88 29.43 -4.99
CA PRO A 253 13.57 30.69 -5.70
C PRO A 253 12.46 30.54 -6.76
N LEU A 254 12.30 29.36 -7.36
CA LEU A 254 11.28 29.08 -8.37
C LEU A 254 9.91 28.74 -7.76
N LEU A 255 9.84 28.42 -6.47
CA LEU A 255 8.63 27.89 -5.82
C LEU A 255 7.44 28.84 -5.94
N SER A 256 7.63 30.15 -5.76
CA SER A 256 6.54 31.14 -5.90
C SER A 256 5.96 31.16 -7.32
N SER A 257 6.81 31.07 -8.34
CA SER A 257 6.39 31.03 -9.75
C SER A 257 5.68 29.73 -10.07
N VAL A 258 6.18 28.62 -9.56
CA VAL A 258 5.57 27.29 -9.70
C VAL A 258 4.20 27.23 -9.05
N ILE A 259 4.04 27.77 -7.83
CA ILE A 259 2.73 27.86 -7.16
C ILE A 259 1.74 28.65 -8.04
N LYS A 260 2.15 29.77 -8.64
CA LYS A 260 1.27 30.52 -9.57
C LYS A 260 0.81 29.69 -10.77
N VAL A 261 1.68 28.83 -11.32
CA VAL A 261 1.30 27.90 -12.39
C VAL A 261 0.27 26.88 -11.89
N LEU A 262 0.47 26.30 -10.71
CA LEU A 262 -0.49 25.38 -10.10
C LEU A 262 -1.86 26.04 -9.86
N LEU A 263 -1.88 27.30 -9.38
CA LEU A 263 -3.12 28.07 -9.22
C LEU A 263 -3.82 28.32 -10.56
N SER A 264 -3.07 28.59 -11.63
CA SER A 264 -3.65 28.65 -12.97
C SER A 264 -4.23 27.30 -13.40
N GLY A 265 -3.58 26.19 -13.04
CA GLY A 265 -4.08 24.83 -13.26
C GLY A 265 -5.41 24.57 -12.56
N MET A 266 -5.53 24.97 -11.29
CA MET A 266 -6.76 24.85 -10.49
C MET A 266 -7.96 25.62 -11.07
N SER A 267 -7.72 26.71 -11.80
CA SER A 267 -8.79 27.54 -12.39
C SER A 267 -9.22 27.10 -13.80
N LYS A 268 -8.39 26.35 -14.53
CA LYS A 268 -8.57 26.18 -15.99
C LYS A 268 -9.60 25.10 -16.35
N SER A 269 -9.41 23.87 -15.88
CA SER A 269 -10.26 22.70 -16.15
C SER A 269 -10.27 21.76 -14.93
N GLU A 270 -11.23 20.84 -14.84
CA GLU A 270 -11.29 19.86 -13.74
C GLU A 270 -10.05 18.96 -13.75
N ASP A 271 -9.66 18.43 -14.92
CA ASP A 271 -8.47 17.58 -15.08
C ASP A 271 -7.17 18.28 -14.66
N SER A 272 -7.00 19.54 -15.06
CA SER A 272 -5.83 20.34 -14.66
C SER A 272 -5.90 20.74 -13.18
N ALA A 273 -7.08 20.89 -12.61
CA ALA A 273 -7.27 21.21 -11.21
C ALA A 273 -6.93 20.02 -10.30
N ALA A 274 -7.37 18.81 -10.66
CA ALA A 274 -6.98 17.57 -10.01
C ALA A 274 -5.45 17.41 -10.01
N ALA A 275 -4.83 17.56 -11.18
CA ALA A 275 -3.37 17.52 -11.33
C ALA A 275 -2.65 18.57 -10.48
N ALA A 276 -3.15 19.81 -10.46
CA ALA A 276 -2.57 20.89 -9.67
C ALA A 276 -2.70 20.66 -8.16
N ALA A 277 -3.84 20.13 -7.69
CA ALA A 277 -4.05 19.79 -6.29
C ALA A 277 -3.11 18.67 -5.82
N VAL A 278 -2.93 17.62 -6.63
CA VAL A 278 -1.96 16.55 -6.36
C VAL A 278 -0.53 17.10 -6.31
N ALA A 279 -0.16 17.95 -7.26
CA ALA A 279 1.17 18.54 -7.33
C ALA A 279 1.44 19.47 -6.14
N PHE A 280 0.46 20.30 -5.78
CA PHE A 280 0.53 21.17 -4.61
C PHE A 280 0.71 20.37 -3.33
N ARG A 281 -0.05 19.28 -3.17
CA ARG A 281 0.15 18.33 -2.07
C ARG A 281 1.57 17.77 -2.05
N HIS A 282 2.11 17.29 -3.17
CA HIS A 282 3.47 16.75 -3.17
C HIS A 282 4.53 17.78 -2.77
N ILE A 283 4.37 19.04 -3.19
CA ILE A 283 5.25 20.14 -2.75
C ILE A 283 5.19 20.35 -1.23
N CYS A 284 3.99 20.29 -0.65
CA CYS A 284 3.80 20.40 0.80
C CYS A 284 4.23 19.12 1.56
N ASP A 285 4.18 17.96 0.91
CA ASP A 285 4.54 16.69 1.52
C ASP A 285 6.03 16.36 1.45
N VAL A 286 6.86 17.11 0.71
CA VAL A 286 8.31 16.84 0.73
C VAL A 286 8.79 16.95 2.19
N LYS A 287 9.25 15.82 2.72
CA LYS A 287 9.88 15.73 4.03
C LYS A 287 11.37 15.76 3.78
N GLY A 288 12.09 16.69 4.40
CA GLY A 288 13.53 16.66 4.39
C GLY A 288 14.04 15.33 4.93
N GLY A 289 14.75 14.55 4.11
CA GLY A 289 15.56 13.41 4.54
C GLY A 289 14.82 12.07 4.72
N ASP A 290 15.07 11.18 3.77
CA ASP A 290 15.16 9.71 3.94
C ASP A 290 13.97 8.94 4.54
N GLU A 291 12.79 9.07 3.92
CA GLU A 291 11.65 8.17 4.18
C GLU A 291 11.75 6.80 3.49
N GLY A 292 12.74 6.56 2.63
CA GLY A 292 13.01 5.19 2.17
C GLY A 292 13.34 4.31 3.37
N LEU A 293 14.20 4.81 4.27
CA LEU A 293 14.47 4.17 5.55
C LEU A 293 13.36 4.42 6.57
N TRP A 294 12.74 5.60 6.69
CA TRP A 294 11.70 5.83 7.73
C TRP A 294 10.33 5.22 7.44
N ILE A 295 9.89 5.04 6.19
CA ILE A 295 8.69 4.27 5.83
C ILE A 295 8.99 2.78 5.88
N LEU A 296 10.19 2.35 5.50
CA LEU A 296 10.61 0.97 5.75
C LEU A 296 10.74 0.74 7.25
N ILE A 297 11.24 1.68 8.04
CA ILE A 297 11.31 1.66 9.51
C ILE A 297 9.94 1.89 10.13
N LEU A 298 8.97 2.59 9.54
CA LEU A 298 7.61 2.75 10.09
C LEU A 298 6.70 1.59 9.71
N HIS A 299 6.89 1.00 8.53
CA HIS A 299 6.30 -0.29 8.19
C HIS A 299 6.97 -1.38 9.01
N VAL A 300 8.29 -1.38 9.14
CA VAL A 300 9.04 -2.28 10.02
C VAL A 300 8.74 -1.94 11.48
N LEU A 301 8.42 -0.73 11.92
CA LEU A 301 8.02 -0.38 13.31
C LEU A 301 6.55 -0.65 13.57
N ARG A 302 5.66 -0.60 12.56
CA ARG A 302 4.27 -1.10 12.64
C ARG A 302 4.22 -2.63 12.57
N PHE A 303 5.14 -3.22 11.83
CA PHE A 303 5.36 -4.67 11.77
C PHE A 303 6.09 -5.15 13.03
N LEU A 304 6.98 -4.33 13.62
CA LEU A 304 7.69 -4.54 14.89
C LEU A 304 6.86 -4.15 16.11
N SER A 305 5.84 -3.30 16.00
CA SER A 305 4.85 -3.08 17.09
C SER A 305 3.92 -4.29 17.22
N CYS A 306 3.80 -5.10 16.16
CA CYS A 306 3.25 -6.46 16.24
C CYS A 306 4.29 -7.50 16.70
N PHE A 307 5.55 -7.12 16.91
CA PHE A 307 6.70 -8.00 17.19
C PHE A 307 7.52 -7.50 18.40
N GLU A 308 6.90 -6.74 19.30
CA GLU A 308 7.53 -6.20 20.52
C GLU A 308 8.04 -7.34 21.44
N ASP A 309 7.45 -8.53 21.30
CA ASP A 309 7.85 -9.75 21.98
C ASP A 309 9.09 -10.42 21.37
N LEU A 310 9.39 -10.22 20.07
CA LEU A 310 10.58 -10.80 19.44
C LEU A 310 11.86 -10.00 19.74
N LEU A 311 11.76 -8.69 20.00
CA LEU A 311 12.87 -7.86 20.48
C LEU A 311 13.24 -8.21 21.93
N LYS A 312 12.28 -8.62 22.75
CA LYS A 312 12.53 -9.21 24.08
C LYS A 312 13.13 -10.62 23.98
N LEU A 313 12.70 -11.41 23.00
CA LEU A 313 13.28 -12.72 22.69
C LEU A 313 14.74 -12.61 22.21
N PHE A 314 15.05 -11.65 21.34
CA PHE A 314 16.43 -11.40 20.89
C PHE A 314 17.33 -10.86 22.01
N LYS A 315 16.78 -10.05 22.93
CA LYS A 315 17.50 -9.61 24.15
C LYS A 315 17.77 -10.79 25.09
N GLY A 316 16.80 -11.69 25.27
CA GLY A 316 16.99 -12.93 26.04
C GLY A 316 17.91 -13.96 25.38
N ILE A 317 17.96 -14.01 24.04
CA ILE A 317 18.89 -14.85 23.28
C ILE A 317 20.31 -14.26 23.32
N LEU A 318 20.47 -12.93 23.27
CA LEU A 318 21.79 -12.29 23.48
C LEU A 318 22.28 -12.49 24.92
N ASP A 319 21.39 -12.35 25.91
CA ASP A 319 21.74 -12.51 27.33
C ASP A 319 22.03 -13.98 27.71
N SER A 320 21.49 -14.95 26.96
CA SER A 320 21.79 -16.39 27.14
C SER A 320 22.96 -16.89 26.27
N ALA A 321 23.25 -16.24 25.14
CA ALA A 321 24.40 -16.56 24.28
C ALA A 321 25.72 -15.90 24.75
N LEU A 322 25.68 -14.83 25.56
CA LEU A 322 26.85 -14.15 26.11
C LEU A 322 27.32 -14.73 27.45
N GLY A 323 27.29 -16.05 27.59
CA GLY A 323 27.97 -16.79 28.67
C GLY A 323 29.49 -16.93 28.48
N PHE A 324 30.02 -16.64 27.28
CA PHE A 324 31.45 -16.77 26.99
C PHE A 324 31.81 -15.80 25.85
N VAL A 325 32.51 -14.71 26.14
CA VAL A 325 33.65 -14.11 25.39
C VAL A 325 33.94 -12.74 26.01
N SER A 326 34.99 -12.70 26.83
CA SER A 326 35.51 -11.52 27.53
C SER A 326 36.30 -10.55 26.63
N HIS A 327 35.86 -10.33 25.37
CA HIS A 327 36.59 -9.50 24.41
C HIS A 327 35.75 -8.44 23.66
N LEU A 328 34.46 -8.28 23.98
CA LEU A 328 33.60 -7.25 23.37
C LEU A 328 33.34 -6.00 24.24
N SER A 329 34.13 -5.75 25.29
CA SER A 329 33.95 -4.57 26.18
C SER A 329 34.28 -3.22 25.55
N TRP A 330 34.68 -3.18 24.27
CA TRP A 330 35.03 -1.96 23.55
C TRP A 330 34.01 -1.56 22.48
N ILE A 331 33.02 -2.41 22.18
CA ILE A 331 32.01 -2.13 21.14
C ILE A 331 30.75 -1.47 21.73
N LEU A 332 30.38 -1.79 22.98
CA LEU A 332 29.24 -1.17 23.66
C LEU A 332 29.39 0.36 23.86
N PRO A 333 30.58 0.92 24.17
CA PRO A 333 30.76 2.37 24.28
C PRO A 333 30.69 3.09 22.93
N LEU A 334 31.04 2.43 21.81
CA LEU A 334 30.93 2.99 20.47
C LEU A 334 29.48 2.98 19.96
N ALA A 335 28.69 1.96 20.30
CA ALA A 335 27.26 1.91 19.98
C ALA A 335 26.44 2.89 20.82
N LEU A 336 26.81 3.12 22.10
CA LEU A 336 26.19 4.14 22.95
C LEU A 336 26.61 5.57 22.56
N LEU A 337 27.85 5.79 22.11
CA LEU A 337 28.27 7.07 21.51
C LEU A 337 27.51 7.40 20.20
N TYR A 338 27.01 6.39 19.49
CA TYR A 338 26.16 6.54 18.30
C TYR A 338 24.69 6.82 18.64
N PHE A 339 24.23 6.45 19.85
CA PHE A 339 22.85 6.68 20.32
C PHE A 339 22.70 7.93 21.20
N GLU A 340 23.78 8.44 21.80
CA GLU A 340 23.76 9.64 22.67
C GLU A 340 24.35 10.91 22.04
N ASN A 341 24.79 10.90 20.78
CA ASN A 341 25.13 12.11 20.01
C ASN A 341 24.21 12.27 18.79
N PRO A 342 23.10 13.02 18.89
CA PRO A 342 22.48 13.54 17.69
C PRO A 342 23.46 14.57 17.10
N LEU A 343 24.16 14.19 16.03
CA LEU A 343 24.55 15.05 14.90
C LEU A 343 24.81 16.53 15.22
N SER A 344 25.73 16.86 16.14
CA SER A 344 26.11 18.25 16.43
C SER A 344 27.23 18.79 15.52
N SER A 345 27.52 18.12 14.40
CA SER A 345 28.52 18.59 13.43
C SER A 345 28.23 18.31 11.94
N MET A 346 26.97 18.03 11.57
CA MET A 346 26.51 18.12 10.17
C MET A 346 25.24 18.99 10.02
N ASP A 347 24.96 19.85 11.00
CA ASP A 347 23.93 20.89 10.94
C ASP A 347 24.35 22.12 10.09
N GLN A 348 25.35 21.96 9.22
CA GLN A 348 25.89 23.01 8.34
C GLN A 348 25.90 22.61 6.85
N MET A 349 24.89 21.86 6.40
CA MET A 349 24.49 21.91 4.99
C MET A 349 22.99 22.20 4.89
N LEU A 350 22.65 23.48 5.09
CA LEU A 350 21.29 24.01 5.04
C LEU A 350 20.60 23.70 3.69
N THR A 351 19.80 22.64 3.64
CA THR A 351 18.59 22.61 2.81
C THR A 351 17.42 22.81 3.77
N VAL A 352 17.00 24.06 3.90
CA VAL A 352 15.83 24.41 4.71
C VAL A 352 14.59 23.86 4.00
N ASP A 353 13.89 22.96 4.68
CA ASP A 353 12.71 22.23 4.20
C ASP A 353 11.68 23.19 3.53
N CYS A 354 11.29 22.90 2.29
CA CYS A 354 10.22 23.59 1.57
C CYS A 354 8.96 23.76 2.41
N ARG A 355 8.56 22.74 3.18
CA ARG A 355 7.40 22.75 4.07
C ARG A 355 7.51 23.80 5.17
N ARG A 356 8.67 23.93 5.81
CA ARG A 356 8.93 24.95 6.85
C ARG A 356 8.92 26.35 6.28
N LYS A 357 9.44 26.55 5.07
CA LYS A 357 9.41 27.88 4.42
C LYS A 357 8.00 28.29 4.05
N LEU A 358 7.14 27.35 3.66
CA LEU A 358 5.73 27.61 3.34
C LEU A 358 4.92 28.06 4.56
N CYS A 359 5.36 27.78 5.78
CA CYS A 359 4.73 28.30 7.01
C CYS A 359 4.66 29.83 7.01
N GLY A 360 5.68 30.51 6.48
CA GLY A 360 5.70 31.98 6.36
C GLY A 360 4.65 32.55 5.40
N TYR A 361 4.06 31.71 4.54
CA TYR A 361 3.03 32.07 3.56
C TYR A 361 1.65 31.51 3.94
N PHE A 362 1.47 31.01 5.16
CA PHE A 362 0.26 30.28 5.55
C PHE A 362 -1.04 31.06 5.27
N ASP A 363 -1.11 32.35 5.57
CA ASP A 363 -2.33 33.14 5.33
C ASP A 363 -2.64 33.32 3.83
N GLU A 364 -1.62 33.48 2.98
CA GLU A 364 -1.80 33.54 1.52
C GLU A 364 -2.28 32.18 0.99
N LEU A 365 -1.65 31.11 1.44
CA LEU A 365 -2.04 29.74 1.10
C LEU A 365 -3.47 29.44 1.61
N PHE A 366 -3.84 29.90 2.79
CA PHE A 366 -5.18 29.66 3.35
C PHE A 366 -6.28 30.25 2.47
N SER A 367 -6.05 31.41 1.83
CA SER A 367 -7.00 31.97 0.87
C SER A 367 -7.24 31.03 -0.32
N ILE A 368 -6.18 30.36 -0.79
CA ILE A 368 -6.24 29.35 -1.86
C ILE A 368 -7.03 28.13 -1.40
N TYR A 369 -6.74 27.62 -0.21
CA TYR A 369 -7.49 26.53 0.41
C TYR A 369 -8.99 26.84 0.49
N HIS A 370 -9.33 28.00 1.03
CA HIS A 370 -10.70 28.45 1.21
C HIS A 370 -11.44 28.50 -0.13
N SER A 371 -10.81 29.05 -1.17
CA SER A 371 -11.37 29.07 -2.53
C SER A 371 -11.47 27.70 -3.19
N ALA A 372 -10.66 26.71 -2.80
CA ALA A 372 -10.69 25.35 -3.35
C ALA A 372 -11.72 24.43 -2.66
N VAL A 373 -12.04 24.70 -1.40
CA VAL A 373 -12.89 23.83 -0.56
C VAL A 373 -14.36 24.23 -0.59
N ILE A 374 -14.66 25.51 -0.78
CA ILE A 374 -16.04 26.04 -0.83
C ILE A 374 -16.65 25.86 -2.22
N GLU A 375 -17.91 25.39 -2.26
CA GLU A 375 -18.68 25.27 -3.50
C GLU A 375 -18.90 26.65 -4.15
N GLY A 376 -18.63 26.75 -5.45
CA GLY A 376 -18.72 28.02 -6.19
C GLY A 376 -17.48 28.92 -6.12
N GLY A 377 -16.37 28.42 -5.59
CA GLY A 377 -15.07 29.10 -5.63
C GLY A 377 -14.54 29.32 -7.06
N SER A 378 -13.47 30.12 -7.19
CA SER A 378 -12.81 30.39 -8.47
C SER A 378 -12.12 29.17 -9.08
N PHE A 379 -11.92 28.10 -8.30
CA PHE A 379 -11.24 26.89 -8.70
C PHE A 379 -12.22 25.78 -9.08
N LYS A 380 -11.83 24.96 -10.06
CA LYS A 380 -12.60 23.81 -10.57
C LYS A 380 -12.19 22.49 -9.89
N VAL A 381 -11.81 22.56 -8.61
CA VAL A 381 -11.34 21.40 -7.85
C VAL A 381 -12.56 20.61 -7.39
N SER A 382 -12.60 19.31 -7.72
CA SER A 382 -13.69 18.44 -7.29
C SER A 382 -13.65 18.21 -5.77
N ALA A 383 -14.76 17.74 -5.20
CA ALA A 383 -14.80 17.37 -3.78
C ALA A 383 -13.73 16.32 -3.41
N GLU A 384 -13.47 15.36 -4.29
CA GLU A 384 -12.47 14.31 -4.09
C GLU A 384 -11.04 14.88 -4.16
N ASP A 385 -10.76 15.72 -5.17
CA ASP A 385 -9.44 16.35 -5.32
C ASP A 385 -9.13 17.37 -4.23
N SER A 386 -10.16 17.99 -3.64
CA SER A 386 -10.00 18.93 -2.54
C SER A 386 -9.37 18.29 -1.29
N LEU A 387 -9.43 16.96 -1.16
CA LEU A 387 -8.74 16.24 -0.08
C LEU A 387 -7.22 16.38 -0.19
N HIS A 388 -6.66 16.50 -1.40
CA HIS A 388 -5.22 16.77 -1.59
C HIS A 388 -4.85 18.15 -1.06
N MET A 389 -5.73 19.14 -1.22
CA MET A 389 -5.53 20.45 -0.62
C MET A 389 -5.57 20.34 0.90
N VAL A 390 -6.61 19.73 1.48
CA VAL A 390 -6.71 19.53 2.93
C VAL A 390 -5.45 18.85 3.51
N GLU A 391 -4.96 17.79 2.85
CA GLU A 391 -3.73 17.08 3.20
C GLU A 391 -2.51 18.03 3.19
N ALA A 392 -2.31 18.77 2.08
CA ALA A 392 -1.22 19.73 1.92
C ALA A 392 -1.18 20.77 3.05
N PHE A 393 -2.34 21.38 3.34
CA PHE A 393 -2.45 22.40 4.38
C PHE A 393 -2.25 21.83 5.79
N SER A 394 -2.76 20.63 6.04
CA SER A 394 -2.56 19.92 7.31
C SER A 394 -1.08 19.63 7.58
N MET A 395 -0.32 19.28 6.52
CA MET A 395 1.13 19.09 6.59
C MET A 395 1.89 20.39 6.86
N VAL A 396 1.47 21.52 6.27
CA VAL A 396 2.07 22.84 6.58
C VAL A 396 1.79 23.23 8.04
N ILE A 397 0.58 23.01 8.55
CA ILE A 397 0.24 23.32 9.95
C ILE A 397 1.11 22.51 10.92
N THR A 398 1.46 21.27 10.57
CA THR A 398 2.31 20.40 11.39
C THR A 398 3.70 20.97 11.66
N GLU A 399 4.21 21.84 10.80
CA GLU A 399 5.51 22.50 11.01
C GLU A 399 5.40 23.81 11.81
N LEU A 400 4.19 24.27 12.12
CA LEU A 400 4.00 25.47 12.93
C LEU A 400 4.33 25.19 14.41
N PRO A 401 4.83 26.19 15.15
CA PRO A 401 4.91 26.10 16.61
C PRO A 401 3.53 25.81 17.21
N ALA A 402 3.48 25.03 18.29
CA ALA A 402 2.23 24.57 18.91
C ALA A 402 1.21 25.69 19.19
N ASP A 403 1.68 26.86 19.64
CA ASP A 403 0.83 28.03 19.92
C ASP A 403 0.10 28.56 18.66
N GLN A 404 0.77 28.51 17.50
CA GLN A 404 0.23 28.97 16.22
C GLN A 404 -0.58 27.87 15.53
N ALA A 405 -0.14 26.61 15.66
CA ALA A 405 -0.77 25.45 15.06
C ALA A 405 -2.25 25.31 15.47
N LYS A 406 -2.57 25.59 16.74
CA LYS A 406 -3.96 25.57 17.24
C LYS A 406 -4.86 26.56 16.49
N GLN A 407 -4.42 27.80 16.34
CA GLN A 407 -5.20 28.83 15.63
C GLN A 407 -5.30 28.52 14.13
N ALA A 408 -4.22 28.03 13.53
CA ALA A 408 -4.20 27.61 12.13
C ALA A 408 -5.14 26.43 11.88
N LEU A 409 -5.17 25.45 12.78
CA LEU A 409 -6.08 24.30 12.74
C LEU A 409 -7.55 24.74 12.84
N GLU A 410 -7.87 25.66 13.77
CA GLU A 410 -9.21 26.23 13.89
C GLU A 410 -9.65 26.91 12.58
N LYS A 411 -8.77 27.72 11.96
CA LYS A 411 -9.01 28.32 10.65
C LYS A 411 -9.24 27.25 9.57
N LEU A 412 -8.45 26.17 9.56
CA LEU A 412 -8.54 25.10 8.56
C LEU A 412 -9.85 24.32 8.63
N CYS A 413 -10.34 24.07 9.84
CA CYS A 413 -11.61 23.37 10.07
C CYS A 413 -12.83 24.20 9.65
N LEU A 414 -12.75 25.54 9.70
CA LEU A 414 -13.92 26.42 9.53
C LEU A 414 -14.67 26.20 8.20
N PRO A 415 -14.03 26.22 7.00
CA PRO A 415 -14.73 26.00 5.73
C PRO A 415 -15.35 24.60 5.60
N VAL A 416 -14.86 23.64 6.39
CA VAL A 416 -15.37 22.26 6.41
C VAL A 416 -16.57 22.13 7.34
N VAL A 417 -16.54 22.84 8.47
CA VAL A 417 -17.54 22.73 9.54
C VAL A 417 -18.76 23.61 9.28
N THR A 418 -18.60 24.80 8.67
CA THR A 418 -19.71 25.73 8.41
C THR A 418 -20.88 25.07 7.66
N PRO A 419 -20.66 24.33 6.55
CA PRO A 419 -21.76 23.66 5.84
C PRO A 419 -22.49 22.61 6.69
N LEU A 420 -21.75 21.86 7.53
CA LEU A 420 -22.35 20.89 8.45
C LEU A 420 -23.20 21.59 9.52
N GLN A 421 -22.72 22.70 10.08
CA GLN A 421 -23.47 23.50 11.04
C GLN A 421 -24.74 24.09 10.44
N GLU A 422 -24.64 24.63 9.22
CA GLU A 422 -25.79 25.13 8.47
C GLU A 422 -26.83 24.03 8.29
N ILE A 423 -26.46 22.84 7.80
CA ILE A 423 -27.39 21.72 7.64
C ILE A 423 -28.07 21.36 8.97
N ILE A 424 -27.32 21.27 10.08
CA ILE A 424 -27.86 20.95 11.40
C ILE A 424 -28.82 22.05 11.89
N SER A 425 -28.50 23.32 11.67
CA SER A 425 -29.33 24.47 12.09
C SER A 425 -30.71 24.52 11.42
N HIS A 426 -30.87 23.90 10.25
CA HIS A 426 -32.16 23.79 9.56
C HIS A 426 -33.09 22.73 10.18
N GLY A 427 -32.62 22.00 11.19
CA GLY A 427 -33.41 21.05 11.98
C GLY A 427 -33.20 19.58 11.58
N PRO A 428 -33.66 18.64 12.45
CA PRO A 428 -33.36 17.22 12.32
C PRO A 428 -33.95 16.59 11.05
N GLU A 429 -35.14 17.00 10.62
CA GLU A 429 -35.79 16.47 9.41
C GLU A 429 -34.99 16.77 8.13
N VAL A 430 -34.31 17.93 8.08
CA VAL A 430 -33.48 18.30 6.93
C VAL A 430 -32.24 17.43 6.91
N LEU A 431 -31.55 17.32 8.04
CA LEU A 431 -30.37 16.45 8.18
C LEU A 431 -30.69 14.99 7.85
N GLU A 432 -31.83 14.47 8.30
CA GLU A 432 -32.26 13.09 8.02
C GLU A 432 -32.47 12.84 6.52
N LYS A 433 -32.97 13.82 5.76
CA LYS A 433 -33.28 13.67 4.32
C LYS A 433 -32.10 13.97 3.40
N LYS A 434 -31.00 14.51 3.92
CA LYS A 434 -29.83 14.90 3.11
C LYS A 434 -29.14 13.68 2.49
N PRO A 435 -28.67 13.76 1.23
CA PRO A 435 -27.84 12.72 0.64
C PRO A 435 -26.54 12.52 1.44
N ALA A 436 -26.10 11.27 1.61
CA ALA A 436 -24.89 10.95 2.37
C ALA A 436 -23.66 11.73 1.85
N ARG A 437 -23.52 11.85 0.52
CA ARG A 437 -22.40 12.56 -0.13
C ARG A 437 -22.26 14.01 0.32
N GLU A 438 -23.37 14.72 0.58
CA GLU A 438 -23.34 16.11 1.05
C GLU A 438 -22.78 16.23 2.47
N LEU A 439 -22.81 15.16 3.27
CA LEU A 439 -22.21 15.11 4.60
C LEU A 439 -20.78 14.55 4.54
N THR A 440 -20.59 13.43 3.86
CA THR A 440 -19.32 12.68 3.86
C THR A 440 -18.18 13.49 3.26
N VAL A 441 -18.43 14.35 2.27
CA VAL A 441 -17.39 15.24 1.72
C VAL A 441 -16.77 16.11 2.82
N HIS A 442 -17.56 16.70 3.71
CA HIS A 442 -17.05 17.52 4.80
C HIS A 442 -16.45 16.67 5.93
N ILE A 443 -17.08 15.54 6.25
CA ILE A 443 -16.58 14.64 7.31
C ILE A 443 -15.23 14.02 6.91
N ASP A 444 -15.04 13.62 5.65
CA ASP A 444 -13.77 13.08 5.15
C ASP A 444 -12.68 14.15 5.13
N ARG A 445 -13.01 15.41 4.83
CA ARG A 445 -12.07 16.54 4.99
C ARG A 445 -11.63 16.68 6.45
N LEU A 446 -12.53 16.64 7.43
CA LEU A 446 -12.17 16.62 8.86
C LEU A 446 -11.29 15.42 9.20
N ALA A 447 -11.62 14.24 8.68
CA ALA A 447 -10.84 13.03 8.87
C ALA A 447 -9.39 13.19 8.37
N TYR A 448 -9.20 13.84 7.22
CA TYR A 448 -7.88 14.15 6.68
C TYR A 448 -7.14 15.18 7.54
N ILE A 449 -7.81 16.24 8.00
CA ILE A 449 -7.22 17.21 8.93
C ILE A 449 -6.67 16.49 10.16
N PHE A 450 -7.50 15.68 10.84
CA PHE A 450 -7.08 14.95 12.03
C PHE A 450 -5.98 13.93 11.75
N ARG A 451 -5.93 13.35 10.55
CA ARG A 451 -4.90 12.38 10.16
C ARG A 451 -3.52 13.03 9.98
N TYR A 452 -3.48 14.21 9.38
CA TYR A 452 -2.23 14.80 8.88
C TYR A 452 -1.69 15.94 9.73
N VAL A 453 -2.51 16.57 10.58
CA VAL A 453 -2.02 17.57 11.56
C VAL A 453 -1.39 16.86 12.76
N ASN A 454 -0.07 16.85 12.88
CA ASN A 454 0.64 16.17 13.96
C ASN A 454 0.84 17.07 15.20
N HIS A 455 -0.26 17.62 15.73
CA HIS A 455 -0.29 18.36 17.00
C HIS A 455 -1.37 17.78 17.93
N PRO A 456 -1.01 16.80 18.79
CA PRO A 456 -1.97 16.01 19.57
C PRO A 456 -2.95 16.85 20.41
N GLU A 457 -2.45 17.85 21.13
CA GLU A 457 -3.27 18.75 21.98
C GLU A 457 -4.19 19.64 21.15
N ALA A 458 -3.72 20.18 20.02
CA ALA A 458 -4.54 21.01 19.15
C ALA A 458 -5.67 20.20 18.50
N VAL A 459 -5.38 18.97 18.06
CA VAL A 459 -6.40 18.05 17.52
C VAL A 459 -7.40 17.64 18.59
N ALA A 460 -6.94 17.42 19.84
CA ALA A 460 -7.82 17.08 20.97
C ALA A 460 -8.81 18.23 21.28
N ASP A 461 -8.31 19.46 21.34
CA ASP A 461 -9.15 20.64 21.54
C ASP A 461 -10.14 20.84 20.38
N ALA A 462 -9.70 20.60 19.14
CA ALA A 462 -10.55 20.70 17.96
C ALA A 462 -11.69 19.68 18.00
N ILE A 463 -11.40 18.39 18.22
CA ILE A 463 -12.44 17.36 18.28
C ILE A 463 -13.38 17.56 19.46
N GLN A 464 -12.89 18.03 20.62
CA GLN A 464 -13.75 18.35 21.76
C GLN A 464 -14.79 19.44 21.40
N ARG A 465 -14.39 20.48 20.67
CA ARG A 465 -15.29 21.55 20.21
C ARG A 465 -16.24 21.10 19.11
N LEU A 466 -15.79 20.20 18.24
CA LEU A 466 -16.58 19.70 17.11
C LEU A 466 -17.48 18.53 17.49
N TRP A 467 -17.27 17.89 18.64
CA TRP A 467 -18.03 16.73 19.10
C TRP A 467 -19.56 16.94 19.07
N PRO A 468 -20.14 18.06 19.53
CA PRO A 468 -21.60 18.26 19.47
C PRO A 468 -22.17 18.21 18.05
N ILE A 469 -21.40 18.65 17.05
CA ILE A 469 -21.78 18.62 15.63
C ILE A 469 -21.76 17.18 15.13
N LEU A 470 -20.66 16.46 15.38
CA LEU A 470 -20.51 15.06 14.98
C LEU A 470 -21.56 14.19 15.67
N LYS A 471 -21.83 14.43 16.96
CA LYS A 471 -22.86 13.73 17.73
C LYS A 471 -24.25 13.93 17.14
N ALA A 472 -24.62 15.15 16.75
CA ALA A 472 -25.92 15.39 16.11
C ALA A 472 -26.08 14.56 14.81
N ILE A 473 -25.00 14.38 14.05
CA ILE A 473 -25.01 13.54 12.85
C ILE A 473 -25.07 12.06 13.24
N PHE A 474 -24.31 11.60 14.25
CA PHE A 474 -24.43 10.25 14.82
C PHE A 474 -25.89 9.93 15.17
N ASP A 475 -26.56 10.80 15.95
CA ASP A 475 -27.92 10.57 16.44
C ASP A 475 -28.95 10.47 15.30
N ILE A 476 -28.85 11.33 14.28
CA ILE A 476 -29.88 11.47 13.24
C ILE A 476 -29.61 10.54 12.04
N ARG A 477 -28.35 10.21 11.76
CA ARG A 477 -27.93 9.45 10.57
C ARG A 477 -27.44 8.05 10.87
N ALA A 478 -27.58 7.52 12.09
CA ALA A 478 -27.06 6.21 12.46
C ALA A 478 -27.50 5.03 11.56
N TRP A 479 -28.63 5.17 10.86
CA TRP A 479 -29.12 4.20 9.89
C TRP A 479 -28.33 4.18 8.57
N ASP A 480 -27.61 5.26 8.23
CA ASP A 480 -26.90 5.43 6.98
C ASP A 480 -25.42 5.03 7.11
N MET A 481 -25.09 3.84 6.60
CA MET A 481 -23.76 3.23 6.70
C MET A 481 -22.65 4.12 6.11
N GLN A 482 -22.89 4.77 4.96
CA GLN A 482 -21.86 5.58 4.30
C GLN A 482 -21.45 6.79 5.14
N THR A 483 -22.42 7.47 5.76
CA THR A 483 -22.16 8.58 6.68
C THR A 483 -21.46 8.10 7.95
N MET A 484 -21.91 6.97 8.53
CA MET A 484 -21.33 6.42 9.75
C MET A 484 -19.88 5.96 9.55
N GLU A 485 -19.53 5.37 8.41
CA GLU A 485 -18.14 5.02 8.09
C GLU A 485 -17.23 6.26 8.04
N SER A 486 -17.69 7.33 7.39
CA SER A 486 -16.93 8.58 7.30
C SER A 486 -16.76 9.22 8.69
N LEU A 487 -17.81 9.26 9.52
CA LEU A 487 -17.73 9.77 10.90
C LEU A 487 -16.79 8.93 11.76
N CYS A 488 -16.91 7.60 11.69
CA CYS A 488 -16.06 6.71 12.46
C CYS A 488 -14.60 6.84 12.02
N ARG A 489 -14.34 7.07 10.73
CA ARG A 489 -13.00 7.34 10.19
C ARG A 489 -12.44 8.66 10.70
N ALA A 490 -13.25 9.73 10.77
CA ALA A 490 -12.84 11.00 11.36
C ALA A 490 -12.50 10.85 12.85
N CYS A 491 -13.36 10.18 13.62
CA CYS A 491 -13.14 9.90 15.03
C CYS A 491 -11.88 9.05 15.26
N LYS A 492 -11.66 8.02 14.43
CA LYS A 492 -10.45 7.19 14.46
C LYS A 492 -9.18 8.04 14.33
N TYR A 493 -9.13 8.93 13.34
CA TYR A 493 -7.94 9.76 13.15
C TYR A 493 -7.76 10.77 14.27
N ALA A 494 -8.84 11.37 14.79
CA ALA A 494 -8.77 12.23 15.96
C ALA A 494 -8.17 11.48 17.17
N VAL A 495 -8.67 10.28 17.47
CA VAL A 495 -8.16 9.47 18.59
C VAL A 495 -6.69 9.08 18.38
N ARG A 496 -6.33 8.59 17.18
CA ARG A 496 -4.95 8.18 16.89
C ARG A 496 -3.95 9.33 17.01
N THR A 497 -4.34 10.52 16.59
CA THR A 497 -3.46 11.69 16.60
C THR A 497 -3.41 12.35 17.98
N SER A 498 -4.53 12.44 18.69
CA SER A 498 -4.59 13.04 20.02
C SER A 498 -4.08 12.12 21.14
N GLY A 499 -4.19 10.80 20.98
CA GLY A 499 -3.79 9.83 21.99
C GLY A 499 -4.37 10.17 23.38
N ARG A 500 -3.50 10.24 24.39
CA ARG A 500 -3.85 10.56 25.78
C ARG A 500 -4.51 11.93 25.99
N PHE A 501 -4.39 12.86 25.03
CA PHE A 501 -4.95 14.21 25.15
C PHE A 501 -6.44 14.28 24.85
N MET A 502 -7.05 13.20 24.35
CA MET A 502 -8.48 13.13 24.02
C MET A 502 -9.41 13.41 25.23
N GLY A 503 -8.88 13.29 26.45
CA GLY A 503 -9.56 13.72 27.67
C GLY A 503 -10.91 13.03 27.90
N ILE A 504 -11.95 13.79 28.22
CA ILE A 504 -13.30 13.28 28.49
C ILE A 504 -14.08 12.89 27.22
N THR A 505 -13.73 13.45 26.05
CA THR A 505 -14.47 13.26 24.80
C THR A 505 -14.44 11.81 24.34
N ILE A 506 -13.40 11.04 24.69
CA ILE A 506 -13.36 9.60 24.43
C ILE A 506 -14.47 8.85 25.15
N GLY A 507 -14.80 9.23 26.39
CA GLY A 507 -15.88 8.61 27.18
C GLY A 507 -17.23 8.83 26.52
N ASP A 508 -17.54 10.09 26.19
CA ASP A 508 -18.78 10.47 25.50
C ASP A 508 -18.92 9.76 24.15
N MET A 509 -17.82 9.64 23.40
CA MET A 509 -17.79 8.95 22.11
C MET A 509 -18.08 7.45 22.27
N LEU A 510 -17.47 6.79 23.26
CA LEU A 510 -17.68 5.37 23.50
C LEU A 510 -19.10 5.05 23.97
N GLU A 511 -19.68 5.91 24.84
CA GLU A 511 -21.06 5.77 25.29
C GLU A 511 -22.05 5.87 24.12
N GLU A 512 -21.83 6.83 23.22
CA GLU A 512 -22.66 7.02 22.01
C GLU A 512 -22.58 5.80 21.08
N ILE A 513 -21.36 5.36 20.75
CA ILE A 513 -21.12 4.18 19.89
C ILE A 513 -21.80 2.94 20.45
N GLN A 514 -21.75 2.74 21.76
CA GLN A 514 -22.41 1.63 22.42
C GLN A 514 -23.93 1.65 22.19
N GLY A 515 -24.56 2.81 22.41
CA GLY A 515 -25.99 2.99 22.24
C GLY A 515 -26.45 2.78 20.79
N LEU A 516 -25.69 3.30 19.84
CA LEU A 516 -26.00 3.19 18.41
C LEU A 516 -25.76 1.78 17.85
N PHE A 517 -24.73 1.07 18.31
CA PHE A 517 -24.48 -0.29 17.86
C PHE A 517 -25.61 -1.25 18.26
N GLN A 518 -26.18 -1.09 19.46
CA GLN A 518 -27.32 -1.89 19.92
C GLN A 518 -28.59 -1.70 19.07
N GLN A 519 -28.71 -0.57 18.38
CA GLN A 519 -29.88 -0.23 17.57
C GLN A 519 -29.67 -0.55 16.09
N HIS A 520 -28.51 -0.18 15.55
CA HIS A 520 -28.25 -0.21 14.10
C HIS A 520 -27.29 -1.31 13.65
N HIS A 521 -26.51 -1.92 14.55
CA HIS A 521 -25.59 -3.03 14.26
C HIS A 521 -24.57 -2.76 13.14
N GLN A 522 -24.15 -1.51 12.96
CA GLN A 522 -23.18 -1.14 11.91
C GLN A 522 -21.75 -1.61 12.29
N PRO A 523 -21.00 -2.27 11.38
CA PRO A 523 -19.64 -2.75 11.66
C PRO A 523 -18.65 -1.66 12.06
N CYS A 524 -18.77 -0.47 11.46
CA CYS A 524 -17.85 0.66 11.69
C CYS A 524 -17.70 1.07 13.17
N PHE A 525 -18.71 0.80 14.00
CA PHE A 525 -18.68 1.01 15.45
C PHE A 525 -17.72 0.03 16.17
N LEU A 526 -17.69 -1.23 15.74
CA LEU A 526 -16.73 -2.23 16.23
C LEU A 526 -15.31 -1.85 15.80
N TYR A 527 -15.14 -1.44 14.53
CA TYR A 527 -13.87 -0.98 14.00
C TYR A 527 -13.33 0.23 14.76
N LEU A 528 -14.13 1.30 14.94
CA LEU A 528 -13.72 2.48 15.71
C LEU A 528 -13.37 2.13 17.16
N SER A 529 -14.18 1.28 17.80
CA SER A 529 -13.88 0.79 19.15
C SER A 529 -12.48 0.15 19.16
N SER A 530 -12.19 -0.74 18.22
CA SER A 530 -10.90 -1.42 18.10
C SER A 530 -9.71 -0.46 18.00
N GLU A 531 -9.89 0.69 17.35
CA GLU A 531 -8.88 1.73 17.16
C GLU A 531 -8.60 2.51 18.44
N ILE A 532 -9.63 2.71 19.25
CA ILE A 532 -9.51 3.31 20.58
C ILE A 532 -8.71 2.38 21.52
N PHE A 533 -8.93 1.05 21.46
CA PHE A 533 -8.19 0.06 22.27
C PHE A 533 -6.68 0.09 22.08
N GLY A 534 -6.20 0.43 20.88
CA GLY A 534 -4.76 0.48 20.58
C GLY A 534 -4.06 1.76 21.03
N SER A 535 -4.79 2.79 21.50
CA SER A 535 -4.25 4.14 21.63
C SER A 535 -3.88 4.55 23.08
N ASP A 536 -4.62 4.10 24.11
CA ASP A 536 -4.31 4.45 25.51
C ASP A 536 -4.83 3.41 26.54
N PRO A 537 -3.96 2.76 27.35
CA PRO A 537 -4.36 1.86 28.43
C PRO A 537 -5.22 2.51 29.53
N SER A 538 -5.18 3.83 29.68
CA SER A 538 -5.96 4.57 30.69
C SER A 538 -7.48 4.45 30.46
N CYS A 539 -7.90 4.13 29.24
CA CYS A 539 -9.30 3.98 28.87
C CYS A 539 -9.91 2.64 29.35
N ALA A 540 -9.11 1.71 29.88
CA ALA A 540 -9.52 0.34 30.23
C ALA A 540 -10.84 0.20 31.02
N TYR A 541 -11.19 1.19 31.85
CA TYR A 541 -12.45 1.20 32.61
C TYR A 541 -13.69 1.43 31.72
N TYR A 542 -13.69 2.50 30.92
CA TYR A 542 -14.78 2.78 29.95
C TYR A 542 -14.95 1.62 28.96
N LEU A 543 -13.83 0.99 28.63
CA LEU A 543 -13.75 -0.08 27.67
C LEU A 543 -14.40 -1.40 28.15
N LYS A 544 -14.46 -1.66 29.47
CA LYS A 544 -15.08 -2.91 29.97
C LYS A 544 -16.56 -3.00 29.64
N ILE A 545 -17.32 -1.95 29.93
CA ILE A 545 -18.78 -1.91 29.72
C ILE A 545 -19.08 -2.00 28.22
N LEU A 546 -18.31 -1.28 27.42
CA LEU A 546 -18.40 -1.29 25.97
C LEU A 546 -18.15 -2.68 25.37
N ILE A 547 -17.05 -3.35 25.76
CA ILE A 547 -16.70 -4.71 25.32
C ILE A 547 -17.85 -5.68 25.58
N GLU A 548 -18.36 -5.67 26.81
CA GLU A 548 -19.41 -6.59 27.21
C GLU A 548 -20.68 -6.36 26.40
N ALA A 549 -21.05 -5.09 26.15
CA ALA A 549 -22.20 -4.73 25.33
C ALA A 549 -22.03 -5.10 23.85
N LEU A 550 -20.92 -4.70 23.23
CA LEU A 550 -20.65 -4.92 21.80
C LEU A 550 -20.58 -6.41 21.49
N PHE A 551 -19.76 -7.17 22.21
CA PHE A 551 -19.58 -8.59 21.92
C PHE A 551 -20.80 -9.43 22.28
N LYS A 552 -21.55 -9.09 23.34
CA LYS A 552 -22.82 -9.78 23.63
C LYS A 552 -23.84 -9.54 22.52
N CYS A 553 -23.90 -8.33 21.97
CA CYS A 553 -24.75 -8.05 20.82
C CYS A 553 -24.29 -8.84 19.58
N THR A 554 -23.00 -8.80 19.24
CA THR A 554 -22.45 -9.49 18.06
C THR A 554 -22.61 -11.02 18.12
N THR A 555 -22.38 -11.63 19.29
CA THR A 555 -22.57 -13.09 19.47
C THR A 555 -24.04 -13.51 19.31
N CYS A 556 -25.01 -12.64 19.60
CA CYS A 556 -26.42 -12.87 19.29
C CYS A 556 -26.75 -12.72 17.78
N LEU A 557 -25.94 -11.96 17.02
CA LEU A 557 -26.11 -11.80 15.57
C LEU A 557 -25.46 -12.93 14.78
N LEU A 558 -24.39 -13.53 15.29
CA LEU A 558 -23.55 -14.53 14.61
C LEU A 558 -23.74 -15.93 15.20
N THR A 559 -24.93 -16.50 14.99
CA THR A 559 -25.32 -17.78 15.63
C THR A 559 -25.10 -19.01 14.76
N ASN A 560 -24.93 -18.81 13.46
CA ASN A 560 -24.72 -19.88 12.48
C ASN A 560 -23.89 -19.36 11.30
N ILE A 561 -23.35 -20.26 10.48
CA ILE A 561 -22.48 -19.91 9.35
C ILE A 561 -23.13 -18.95 8.32
N LYS A 562 -24.45 -19.00 8.16
CA LYS A 562 -25.17 -18.13 7.22
C LYS A 562 -25.14 -16.68 7.71
N ASP A 563 -25.17 -16.46 9.02
CA ASP A 563 -25.01 -15.13 9.61
C ASP A 563 -23.62 -14.56 9.29
N PHE A 564 -22.56 -15.35 9.45
CA PHE A 564 -21.20 -14.97 9.07
C PHE A 564 -21.06 -14.65 7.58
N THR A 565 -21.75 -15.41 6.73
CA THR A 565 -21.71 -15.21 5.28
C THR A 565 -22.50 -13.97 4.86
N THR A 566 -23.59 -13.65 5.56
CA THR A 566 -24.44 -12.48 5.27
C THR A 566 -23.89 -11.19 5.88
N ARG A 567 -23.09 -11.28 6.95
CA ARG A 567 -22.52 -10.13 7.67
C ARG A 567 -21.02 -10.33 7.95
N PRO A 568 -20.19 -10.53 6.91
CA PRO A 568 -18.78 -10.80 7.09
C PRO A 568 -18.03 -9.62 7.74
N ASP A 569 -18.43 -8.39 7.48
CA ASP A 569 -17.78 -7.19 8.03
C ASP A 569 -17.95 -7.11 9.56
N ILE A 570 -19.14 -7.47 10.08
CA ILE A 570 -19.37 -7.57 11.54
C ILE A 570 -18.47 -8.64 12.15
N ALA A 571 -18.34 -9.79 11.50
CA ALA A 571 -17.47 -10.86 11.97
C ALA A 571 -16.00 -10.40 11.98
N ASP A 572 -15.54 -9.79 10.88
CA ASP A 572 -14.19 -9.26 10.76
C ASP A 572 -13.87 -8.26 11.88
N ASP A 573 -14.63 -7.16 11.96
CA ASP A 573 -14.39 -6.11 12.95
C ASP A 573 -14.55 -6.60 14.40
N CYS A 574 -15.44 -7.56 14.64
CA CYS A 574 -15.60 -8.17 15.97
C CYS A 574 -14.35 -8.94 16.39
N PHE A 575 -13.82 -9.80 15.52
CA PHE A 575 -12.65 -10.62 15.88
C PHE A 575 -11.34 -9.81 15.81
N LEU A 576 -11.27 -8.74 14.99
CA LEU A 576 -10.21 -7.74 15.07
C LEU A 576 -10.20 -7.04 16.44
N LEU A 577 -11.37 -6.58 16.90
CA LEU A 577 -11.52 -6.00 18.22
C LEU A 577 -11.16 -6.99 19.33
N ALA A 578 -11.60 -8.25 19.23
CA ALA A 578 -11.31 -9.29 20.22
C ALA A 578 -9.81 -9.61 20.29
N SER A 579 -9.13 -9.73 19.15
CA SER A 579 -7.66 -9.86 19.06
C SER A 579 -6.94 -8.70 19.76
N ARG A 580 -7.39 -7.45 19.54
CA ARG A 580 -6.81 -6.28 20.23
C ARG A 580 -7.07 -6.30 21.73
N CYS A 581 -8.24 -6.76 22.17
CA CYS A 581 -8.55 -6.89 23.60
C CYS A 581 -7.59 -7.86 24.30
N ILE A 582 -7.24 -8.96 23.64
CA ILE A 582 -6.25 -9.93 24.18
C ILE A 582 -4.86 -9.29 24.30
N ARG A 583 -4.45 -8.51 23.30
CA ARG A 583 -3.10 -7.89 23.26
C ARG A 583 -2.94 -6.72 24.22
N TYR A 584 -3.93 -5.83 24.31
CA TYR A 584 -3.80 -4.57 25.05
C TYR A 584 -4.48 -4.57 26.42
N CYS A 585 -5.56 -5.34 26.61
CA CYS A 585 -6.30 -5.37 27.87
C CYS A 585 -6.78 -6.78 28.30
N PRO A 586 -5.89 -7.80 28.33
CA PRO A 586 -6.26 -9.16 28.71
C PRO A 586 -6.89 -9.22 30.13
N GLN A 587 -6.51 -8.30 31.02
CA GLN A 587 -7.06 -8.16 32.37
C GLN A 587 -8.54 -7.85 32.42
N VAL A 588 -9.07 -7.17 31.39
CA VAL A 588 -10.49 -6.84 31.30
C VAL A 588 -11.24 -7.92 30.55
N PHE A 589 -10.64 -8.43 29.47
CA PHE A 589 -11.32 -9.29 28.51
C PHE A 589 -11.35 -10.77 28.90
N ILE A 590 -10.21 -11.37 29.29
CA ILE A 590 -10.14 -12.81 29.56
C ILE A 590 -11.01 -13.24 30.75
N PRO A 591 -11.06 -12.50 31.88
CA PRO A 591 -11.96 -12.83 32.98
C PRO A 591 -13.45 -12.52 32.72
N SER A 592 -13.78 -11.90 31.58
CA SER A 592 -15.15 -11.50 31.27
C SER A 592 -16.03 -12.71 30.94
N THR A 593 -17.34 -12.56 31.15
CA THR A 593 -18.33 -13.60 30.79
C THR A 593 -18.50 -13.76 29.28
N VAL A 594 -17.97 -12.82 28.48
CA VAL A 594 -18.12 -12.83 27.02
C VAL A 594 -17.00 -13.60 26.33
N PHE A 595 -15.84 -13.77 26.98
CA PHE A 595 -14.72 -14.51 26.41
C PHE A 595 -15.09 -15.95 26.00
N PRO A 596 -15.75 -16.78 26.86
CA PRO A 596 -16.21 -18.11 26.43
C PRO A 596 -17.17 -18.07 25.24
N SER A 597 -18.13 -17.14 25.25
CA SER A 597 -19.12 -16.98 24.17
C SER A 597 -18.49 -16.59 22.84
N LEU A 598 -17.42 -15.79 22.85
CA LEU A 598 -16.67 -15.44 21.64
C LEU A 598 -15.84 -16.60 21.13
N VAL A 599 -15.26 -17.42 22.01
CA VAL A 599 -14.60 -18.65 21.59
C VAL A 599 -15.63 -19.57 20.90
N ASP A 600 -16.81 -19.77 21.48
CA ASP A 600 -17.88 -20.56 20.85
C ASP A 600 -18.31 -19.97 19.49
N CYS A 601 -18.53 -18.66 19.43
CA CYS A 601 -18.85 -17.94 18.19
C CYS A 601 -17.76 -18.14 17.11
N SER A 602 -16.48 -18.11 17.49
CA SER A 602 -15.37 -18.32 16.55
C SER A 602 -15.44 -19.70 15.89
N LEU A 603 -15.82 -20.76 16.62
CA LEU A 603 -15.90 -22.12 16.08
C LEU A 603 -16.94 -22.25 14.97
N ILE A 604 -18.00 -21.44 15.03
CA ILE A 604 -19.04 -21.38 14.01
C ILE A 604 -18.51 -20.71 12.74
N GLY A 605 -17.67 -19.69 12.90
CA GLY A 605 -17.24 -18.79 11.83
C GLY A 605 -15.94 -19.12 11.13
N ILE A 606 -15.05 -19.96 11.70
CA ILE A 606 -13.70 -20.24 11.12
C ILE A 606 -13.78 -20.59 9.62
N THR A 607 -14.77 -21.39 9.22
CA THR A 607 -14.94 -21.90 7.85
C THR A 607 -15.73 -20.97 6.93
N VAL A 608 -15.95 -19.71 7.32
CA VAL A 608 -16.62 -18.71 6.47
C VAL A 608 -15.82 -18.49 5.18
N GLN A 609 -16.51 -18.45 4.04
CA GLN A 609 -15.90 -18.23 2.72
C GLN A 609 -15.65 -16.74 2.44
N HIS A 610 -15.38 -15.96 3.47
CA HIS A 610 -15.01 -14.55 3.38
C HIS A 610 -13.59 -14.37 3.89
N ARG A 611 -12.76 -13.66 3.11
CA ARG A 611 -11.34 -13.55 3.38
C ARG A 611 -11.08 -12.83 4.71
N GLU A 612 -11.33 -11.54 4.82
CA GLU A 612 -10.91 -10.79 6.03
C GLU A 612 -11.53 -11.36 7.33
N ALA A 613 -12.84 -11.60 7.35
CA ALA A 613 -13.52 -12.30 8.46
C ALA A 613 -12.84 -13.61 8.94
N SER A 614 -12.53 -14.55 8.04
CA SER A 614 -11.88 -15.81 8.41
C SER A 614 -10.46 -15.58 8.97
N ASN A 615 -9.71 -14.63 8.39
CA ASN A 615 -8.39 -14.24 8.88
C ASN A 615 -8.46 -13.69 10.31
N SER A 616 -9.42 -12.79 10.57
CA SER A 616 -9.57 -12.16 11.88
C SER A 616 -9.98 -13.17 12.96
N ILE A 617 -10.83 -14.14 12.62
CA ILE A 617 -11.18 -15.26 13.51
C ILE A 617 -9.96 -16.12 13.86
N LEU A 618 -9.18 -16.52 12.84
CA LEU A 618 -7.98 -17.36 13.04
C LEU A 618 -6.89 -16.60 13.82
N THR A 619 -6.75 -15.29 13.57
CA THR A 619 -5.83 -14.42 14.29
C THR A 619 -6.24 -14.31 15.76
N PHE A 620 -7.53 -14.09 16.05
CA PHE A 620 -8.05 -14.09 17.41
C PHE A 620 -7.73 -15.40 18.15
N LEU A 621 -7.98 -16.57 17.54
CA LEU A 621 -7.65 -17.85 18.16
C LEU A 621 -6.15 -18.01 18.42
N SER A 622 -5.32 -17.59 17.45
CA SER A 622 -3.86 -17.62 17.59
C SER A 622 -3.41 -16.74 18.76
N ASP A 623 -3.95 -15.54 18.90
CA ASP A 623 -3.67 -14.64 20.03
C ASP A 623 -4.11 -15.25 21.37
N VAL A 624 -5.24 -15.98 21.41
CA VAL A 624 -5.67 -16.72 22.61
C VAL A 624 -4.64 -17.80 22.97
N PHE A 625 -4.15 -18.55 22.00
CA PHE A 625 -3.16 -19.62 22.25
C PHE A 625 -1.80 -19.05 22.68
N ASP A 626 -1.38 -17.97 22.02
CA ASP A 626 -0.12 -17.28 22.26
C ASP A 626 -0.12 -16.40 23.52
N LEU A 627 -1.22 -16.35 24.29
CA LEU A 627 -1.34 -15.57 25.52
C LEU A 627 -0.18 -15.81 26.52
N ALA A 628 0.41 -17.01 26.52
CA ALA A 628 1.55 -17.35 27.37
C ALA A 628 2.86 -16.63 26.99
N LYS A 629 2.96 -16.08 25.78
CA LYS A 629 4.16 -15.35 25.32
C LYS A 629 4.25 -13.95 25.92
N SER A 630 3.14 -13.37 26.36
CA SER A 630 3.13 -12.03 26.96
C SER A 630 3.28 -12.12 28.49
N THR A 631 4.16 -11.28 29.06
CA THR A 631 4.39 -11.22 30.51
C THR A 631 3.14 -10.87 31.32
N THR A 632 2.17 -10.19 30.70
CA THR A 632 0.88 -9.84 31.30
C THR A 632 -0.17 -10.96 31.14
N GLY A 633 0.03 -11.88 30.19
CA GLY A 633 -0.90 -12.95 29.84
C GLY A 633 -0.78 -14.21 30.72
N GLU A 634 0.40 -14.48 31.28
CA GLU A 634 0.67 -15.68 32.11
C GLU A 634 -0.32 -15.87 33.27
N GLN A 635 -0.75 -14.78 33.90
CA GLN A 635 -1.71 -14.82 35.01
C GLN A 635 -3.13 -15.27 34.60
N TYR A 636 -3.46 -15.23 33.31
CA TYR A 636 -4.78 -15.58 32.78
C TYR A 636 -4.85 -16.98 32.17
N LEU A 637 -3.75 -17.73 32.16
CA LEU A 637 -3.67 -19.06 31.54
C LEU A 637 -4.68 -20.03 32.15
N THR A 638 -4.89 -19.99 33.47
CA THR A 638 -5.88 -20.86 34.13
C THR A 638 -7.31 -20.62 33.61
N ILE A 639 -7.68 -19.35 33.39
CA ILE A 639 -9.00 -18.98 32.86
C ILE A 639 -9.09 -19.40 31.39
N ARG A 640 -8.08 -19.09 30.59
CA ARG A 640 -7.98 -19.52 29.18
C ARG A 640 -8.17 -21.03 29.07
N ASP A 641 -7.42 -21.80 29.83
CA ASP A 641 -7.40 -23.26 29.76
C ASP A 641 -8.75 -23.86 30.16
N SER A 642 -9.44 -23.26 31.14
CA SER A 642 -10.80 -23.66 31.52
C SER A 642 -11.83 -23.51 30.38
N VAL A 643 -11.55 -22.63 29.41
CA VAL A 643 -12.41 -22.38 28.24
C VAL A 643 -11.96 -23.21 27.04
N ILE A 644 -10.65 -23.27 26.76
CA ILE A 644 -10.12 -23.90 25.54
C ILE A 644 -10.03 -25.42 25.65
N ILE A 645 -9.59 -25.98 26.78
CA ILE A 645 -9.42 -27.44 26.92
C ILE A 645 -10.72 -28.21 26.62
N PRO A 646 -11.90 -27.82 27.13
CA PRO A 646 -13.16 -28.48 26.77
C PRO A 646 -13.51 -28.44 25.27
N ARG A 647 -12.95 -27.47 24.54
CA ARG A 647 -13.19 -27.23 23.10
C ARG A 647 -12.04 -27.70 22.22
N GLY A 648 -10.94 -28.18 22.80
CA GLY A 648 -9.68 -28.46 22.10
C GLY A 648 -9.83 -29.46 20.96
N VAL A 649 -10.59 -30.54 21.18
CA VAL A 649 -10.90 -31.54 20.14
C VAL A 649 -11.64 -30.90 18.96
N THR A 650 -12.66 -30.10 19.22
CA THR A 650 -13.48 -29.44 18.19
C THR A 650 -12.69 -28.39 17.43
N ILE A 651 -11.95 -27.53 18.13
CA ILE A 651 -11.04 -26.53 17.54
C ILE A 651 -10.06 -27.22 16.59
N THR A 652 -9.36 -28.24 17.08
CA THR A 652 -8.35 -28.96 16.30
C THR A 652 -8.97 -29.59 15.05
N ARG A 653 -10.14 -30.21 15.20
CA ARG A 653 -10.85 -30.82 14.06
C ARG A 653 -11.24 -29.77 13.00
N ILE A 654 -11.74 -28.61 13.41
CA ILE A 654 -12.10 -27.52 12.48
C ILE A 654 -10.85 -26.97 11.79
N LEU A 655 -9.74 -26.76 12.50
CA LEU A 655 -8.48 -26.30 11.89
C LEU A 655 -7.92 -27.30 10.88
N VAL A 656 -7.95 -28.60 11.21
CA VAL A 656 -7.55 -29.67 10.27
C VAL A 656 -8.49 -29.72 9.06
N ALA A 657 -9.80 -29.53 9.26
CA ALA A 657 -10.77 -29.43 8.15
C ALA A 657 -10.48 -28.23 7.24
N SER A 658 -10.17 -27.07 7.83
CA SER A 658 -9.79 -25.84 7.11
C SER A 658 -8.52 -26.03 6.28
N LEU A 659 -7.49 -26.66 6.86
CA LEU A 659 -6.25 -27.00 6.17
C LEU A 659 -6.52 -27.91 4.96
N THR A 660 -7.30 -28.96 5.17
CA THR A 660 -7.56 -30.03 4.20
C THR A 660 -8.69 -29.75 3.20
N GLY A 661 -9.18 -28.51 3.12
CA GLY A 661 -10.06 -28.08 2.02
C GLY A 661 -11.37 -27.40 2.40
N ALA A 662 -11.64 -27.11 3.69
CA ALA A 662 -12.82 -26.31 4.07
C ALA A 662 -12.61 -24.83 3.74
N LEU A 663 -11.36 -24.37 3.66
CA LEU A 663 -10.98 -23.03 3.20
C LEU A 663 -10.15 -23.09 1.91
N PRO A 664 -10.12 -22.03 1.08
CA PRO A 664 -9.26 -21.94 -0.10
C PRO A 664 -7.76 -22.02 0.23
N SER A 665 -6.93 -22.43 -0.74
CA SER A 665 -5.48 -22.58 -0.57
C SER A 665 -4.77 -21.27 -0.22
N SER A 666 -5.36 -20.13 -0.59
CA SER A 666 -4.88 -18.80 -0.22
C SER A 666 -4.90 -18.53 1.30
N ARG A 667 -5.44 -19.44 2.13
CA ARG A 667 -5.55 -19.30 3.60
C ARG A 667 -4.72 -20.30 4.39
N LEU A 668 -3.95 -21.16 3.72
CA LEU A 668 -3.20 -22.24 4.37
C LEU A 668 -2.21 -21.72 5.39
N GLU A 669 -1.53 -20.61 5.09
CA GLU A 669 -0.57 -19.98 6.01
C GLU A 669 -1.19 -19.62 7.36
N THR A 670 -2.32 -18.90 7.34
CA THR A 670 -3.01 -18.46 8.57
C THR A 670 -3.58 -19.64 9.36
N VAL A 671 -4.12 -20.66 8.68
CA VAL A 671 -4.64 -21.87 9.33
C VAL A 671 -3.51 -22.69 9.96
N THR A 672 -2.39 -22.84 9.24
CA THR A 672 -1.21 -23.55 9.71
C THR A 672 -0.62 -22.86 10.95
N TYR A 673 -0.52 -21.52 10.92
CA TYR A 673 -0.09 -20.75 12.08
C TYR A 673 -0.98 -21.00 13.30
N ALA A 674 -2.32 -20.95 13.15
CA ALA A 674 -3.26 -21.22 14.24
C ALA A 674 -3.14 -22.65 14.80
N LEU A 675 -2.91 -23.65 13.94
CA LEU A 675 -2.70 -25.04 14.36
C LEU A 675 -1.37 -25.22 15.10
N VAL A 676 -0.31 -24.56 14.64
CA VAL A 676 1.02 -24.60 15.27
C VAL A 676 1.00 -23.91 16.63
N THR A 677 0.35 -22.75 16.77
CA THR A 677 0.22 -22.05 18.07
C THR A 677 -0.62 -22.84 19.06
N LEU A 678 -1.72 -23.47 18.62
CA LEU A 678 -2.49 -24.42 19.45
C LEU A 678 -1.61 -25.57 19.93
N THR A 679 -0.81 -26.14 19.02
CA THR A 679 0.05 -27.29 19.32
C THR A 679 1.17 -26.94 20.31
N ARG A 680 1.76 -25.76 20.17
CA ARG A 680 2.74 -25.22 21.13
C ARG A 680 2.12 -24.96 22.50
N ALA A 681 0.90 -24.45 22.54
CA ALA A 681 0.23 -24.10 23.79
C ALA A 681 -0.18 -25.33 24.64
N TYR A 682 -0.58 -26.44 24.00
CA TYR A 682 -1.14 -27.60 24.71
C TYR A 682 -0.34 -28.90 24.53
N GLY A 683 0.73 -28.90 23.74
CA GLY A 683 1.68 -30.00 23.59
C GLY A 683 1.00 -31.34 23.30
N ALA A 684 1.17 -32.31 24.21
CA ALA A 684 0.65 -33.67 24.07
C ALA A 684 -0.88 -33.72 23.86
N SER A 685 -1.65 -32.86 24.52
CA SER A 685 -3.11 -32.82 24.36
C SER A 685 -3.50 -32.43 22.93
N ALA A 686 -2.84 -31.42 22.35
CA ALA A 686 -3.09 -31.02 20.96
C ALA A 686 -2.71 -32.11 19.96
N LEU A 687 -1.62 -32.84 20.21
CA LEU A 687 -1.22 -33.99 19.38
C LEU A 687 -2.27 -35.11 19.41
N GLU A 688 -2.86 -35.38 20.58
CA GLU A 688 -3.93 -36.37 20.71
C GLU A 688 -5.18 -35.93 19.94
N TRP A 689 -5.58 -34.66 20.05
CA TRP A 689 -6.71 -34.09 19.31
C TRP A 689 -6.50 -34.13 17.79
N ALA A 690 -5.28 -33.82 17.33
CA ALA A 690 -4.92 -33.84 15.92
C ALA A 690 -4.92 -35.27 15.38
N ARG A 691 -4.35 -36.23 16.13
CA ARG A 691 -4.38 -37.66 15.78
C ARG A 691 -5.81 -38.17 15.70
N GLY A 692 -6.66 -37.81 16.65
CA GLY A 692 -8.09 -38.13 16.64
C GLY A 692 -8.77 -37.59 15.38
N SER A 693 -8.51 -36.34 15.00
CA SER A 693 -9.09 -35.70 13.81
C SER A 693 -8.64 -36.36 12.51
N VAL A 694 -7.33 -36.57 12.34
CA VAL A 694 -6.77 -37.17 11.13
C VAL A 694 -7.17 -38.64 11.00
N SER A 695 -7.36 -39.37 12.10
CA SER A 695 -7.84 -40.76 12.07
C SER A 695 -9.22 -40.94 11.42
N LEU A 696 -10.07 -39.90 11.44
CA LEU A 696 -11.39 -39.91 10.81
C LEU A 696 -11.32 -39.91 9.28
N ILE A 697 -10.23 -39.38 8.71
CA ILE A 697 -10.05 -39.34 7.26
C ILE A 697 -9.92 -40.78 6.74
N PRO A 698 -10.59 -41.19 5.65
CA PRO A 698 -10.43 -42.53 5.09
C PRO A 698 -9.03 -42.78 4.51
N SER A 699 -8.54 -44.03 4.61
CA SER A 699 -7.23 -44.42 4.04
C SER A 699 -7.17 -44.35 2.51
N THR A 700 -8.32 -44.28 1.84
CA THR A 700 -8.44 -44.02 0.40
C THR A 700 -8.09 -42.58 0.03
N ALA A 701 -8.22 -41.64 0.97
CA ALA A 701 -7.90 -40.23 0.78
C ALA A 701 -6.47 -39.91 1.24
N VAL A 702 -6.08 -40.39 2.43
CA VAL A 702 -4.77 -40.12 3.05
C VAL A 702 -4.16 -41.42 3.61
N THR A 703 -2.95 -41.73 3.16
CA THR A 703 -2.15 -42.90 3.56
C THR A 703 -1.65 -42.81 5.00
N GLU A 704 -1.27 -43.93 5.60
CA GLU A 704 -0.74 -43.93 6.98
C GLU A 704 0.58 -43.15 7.09
N ALA A 705 1.43 -43.18 6.05
CA ALA A 705 2.68 -42.43 6.03
C ALA A 705 2.43 -40.91 6.08
N GLU A 706 1.49 -40.40 5.29
CA GLU A 706 1.11 -38.99 5.30
C GLU A 706 0.53 -38.55 6.67
N ARG A 707 -0.22 -39.43 7.35
CA ARG A 707 -0.71 -39.15 8.72
C ARG A 707 0.42 -39.07 9.73
N ILE A 708 1.37 -40.00 9.65
CA ILE A 708 2.53 -40.03 10.54
C ILE A 708 3.39 -38.79 10.33
N ASN A 709 3.65 -38.41 9.07
CA ASN A 709 4.43 -37.21 8.74
C ASN A 709 3.78 -35.94 9.29
N PHE A 710 2.46 -35.78 9.10
CA PHE A 710 1.73 -34.66 9.67
C PHE A 710 1.77 -34.63 11.20
N CYS A 711 1.56 -35.78 11.86
CA CYS A 711 1.64 -35.87 13.32
C CYS A 711 3.06 -35.59 13.83
N GLN A 712 4.09 -35.97 13.08
CA GLN A 712 5.49 -35.68 13.39
C GLN A 712 5.77 -34.19 13.28
N ALA A 713 5.32 -33.53 12.22
CA ALA A 713 5.46 -32.07 12.08
C ALA A 713 4.80 -31.31 13.24
N LEU A 714 3.64 -31.76 13.72
CA LEU A 714 3.02 -31.19 14.92
C LEU A 714 3.81 -31.52 16.20
N ALA A 715 4.39 -32.72 16.32
CA ALA A 715 5.23 -33.06 17.47
C ALA A 715 6.50 -32.18 17.52
N ASP A 716 7.08 -31.91 16.36
CA ASP A 716 8.19 -30.99 16.16
C ASP A 716 7.78 -29.57 16.57
N ALA A 717 6.58 -29.13 16.18
CA ALA A 717 6.00 -27.86 16.61
C ALA A 717 5.86 -27.76 18.14
N ALA A 718 5.37 -28.82 18.79
CA ALA A 718 5.24 -28.91 20.25
C ALA A 718 6.60 -28.83 20.96
N SER A 719 7.68 -29.26 20.30
CA SER A 719 9.06 -29.18 20.83
C SER A 719 9.71 -27.81 20.65
N GLY A 720 9.05 -26.87 19.97
CA GLY A 720 9.52 -25.50 19.79
C GLY A 720 10.29 -25.23 18.48
N ILE A 721 10.25 -26.16 17.51
CA ILE A 721 10.84 -25.95 16.18
C ILE A 721 10.14 -24.78 15.46
N ASP A 722 10.89 -24.02 14.65
CA ASP A 722 10.41 -22.80 14.00
C ASP A 722 9.29 -23.03 12.97
N VAL A 723 8.35 -22.10 12.89
CA VAL A 723 7.15 -22.23 12.04
C VAL A 723 7.53 -22.36 10.56
N SER A 724 8.54 -21.63 10.08
CA SER A 724 8.93 -21.63 8.67
C SER A 724 9.36 -23.01 8.18
N THR A 725 9.97 -23.81 9.06
CA THR A 725 10.41 -25.18 8.76
C THR A 725 9.27 -26.20 8.80
N LEU A 726 8.15 -25.85 9.43
CA LEU A 726 6.99 -26.71 9.63
C LEU A 726 5.88 -26.47 8.60
N MET A 727 5.94 -25.35 7.86
CA MET A 727 4.97 -24.99 6.82
C MET A 727 4.87 -26.08 5.74
N ALA A 728 5.99 -26.45 5.11
CA ALA A 728 5.96 -27.40 4.00
C ALA A 728 5.42 -28.80 4.38
N PRO A 729 5.84 -29.43 5.50
CA PRO A 729 5.27 -30.71 5.93
C PRO A 729 3.77 -30.65 6.28
N ILE A 730 3.29 -29.52 6.81
CA ILE A 730 1.87 -29.34 7.13
C ILE A 730 1.04 -29.09 5.86
N GLU A 731 1.59 -28.33 4.91
CA GLU A 731 0.97 -28.06 3.61
C GLU A 731 0.92 -29.28 2.69
N GLU A 732 1.87 -30.22 2.82
CA GLU A 732 1.85 -31.49 2.09
C GLU A 732 0.53 -32.26 2.34
N LEU A 733 0.05 -32.29 3.58
CA LEU A 733 -1.25 -32.91 3.90
C LEU A 733 -2.41 -32.19 3.18
N SER A 734 -2.34 -30.87 3.07
CA SER A 734 -3.34 -30.08 2.32
C SER A 734 -3.32 -30.45 0.83
N ASP A 735 -2.15 -30.54 0.21
CA ASP A 735 -2.01 -30.89 -1.21
C ASP A 735 -2.57 -32.28 -1.51
N VAL A 736 -2.29 -33.26 -0.65
CA VAL A 736 -2.85 -34.62 -0.75
C VAL A 736 -4.37 -34.59 -0.68
N CYS A 737 -4.94 -33.84 0.27
CA CYS A 737 -6.38 -33.74 0.45
C CYS A 737 -7.08 -32.96 -0.69
N ARG A 738 -6.33 -32.11 -1.42
CA ARG A 738 -6.84 -31.27 -2.52
C ARG A 738 -6.52 -31.81 -3.92
N ARG A 739 -5.82 -32.94 -4.04
CA ARG A 739 -5.37 -33.52 -5.32
C ARG A 739 -6.48 -33.69 -6.37
N ASN A 740 -7.71 -33.93 -5.92
CA ASN A 740 -8.91 -33.86 -6.76
C ASN A 740 -10.17 -33.61 -5.91
N ARG A 741 -11.25 -33.21 -6.59
CA ARG A 741 -12.53 -32.86 -5.95
C ARG A 741 -13.15 -34.00 -5.13
N THR A 742 -13.08 -35.24 -5.62
CA THR A 742 -13.65 -36.41 -4.93
C THR A 742 -12.94 -36.68 -3.60
N VAL A 743 -11.61 -36.58 -3.58
CA VAL A 743 -10.81 -36.74 -2.36
C VAL A 743 -11.15 -35.63 -1.37
N GLN A 744 -11.20 -34.39 -1.84
CA GLN A 744 -11.59 -33.26 -1.00
C GLN A 744 -12.99 -33.46 -0.39
N GLU A 745 -13.99 -33.89 -1.17
CA GLU A 745 -15.35 -34.16 -0.68
C GLU A 745 -15.38 -35.27 0.38
N ILE A 746 -14.60 -36.34 0.20
CA ILE A 746 -14.46 -37.43 1.19
C ILE A 746 -13.84 -36.91 2.49
N VAL A 747 -12.74 -36.15 2.41
CA VAL A 747 -12.07 -35.59 3.59
C VAL A 747 -12.98 -34.61 4.32
N GLN A 748 -13.64 -33.71 3.60
CA GLN A 748 -14.58 -32.77 4.17
C GLN A 748 -15.78 -33.48 4.81
N GLY A 749 -16.32 -34.53 4.18
CA GLY A 749 -17.37 -35.36 4.75
C GLY A 749 -16.97 -36.01 6.09
N ALA A 750 -15.73 -36.48 6.20
CA ALA A 750 -15.20 -37.11 7.42
C ALA A 750 -14.92 -36.09 8.54
N LEU A 751 -14.42 -34.91 8.19
CA LEU A 751 -14.00 -33.90 9.16
C LEU A 751 -15.12 -32.94 9.58
N ARG A 752 -16.27 -32.93 8.90
CA ARG A 752 -17.46 -32.16 9.31
C ARG A 752 -17.82 -32.40 10.78
N PRO A 753 -17.90 -31.35 11.61
CA PRO A 753 -18.43 -31.48 12.97
C PRO A 753 -19.90 -31.94 12.91
N LEU A 754 -20.30 -32.90 13.75
CA LEU A 754 -21.68 -33.41 13.81
C LEU A 754 -22.71 -32.31 14.17
N GLU A 755 -22.25 -31.16 14.67
CA GLU A 755 -23.08 -30.04 15.16
C GLU A 755 -23.05 -28.79 14.26
N LEU A 756 -22.26 -28.79 13.17
CA LEU A 756 -22.21 -27.68 12.21
C LEU A 756 -22.78 -28.14 10.86
N ASN A 757 -24.10 -28.03 10.72
CA ASN A 757 -24.80 -28.20 9.45
C ASN A 757 -24.44 -27.05 8.48
N LEU A 758 -23.28 -27.15 7.83
CA LEU A 758 -22.93 -26.35 6.67
C LEU A 758 -23.82 -26.77 5.50
N VAL A 759 -24.76 -25.90 5.13
CA VAL A 759 -25.60 -26.05 3.93
C VAL A 759 -24.68 -26.26 2.73
N THR A 760 -24.84 -27.39 2.05
CA THR A 760 -24.23 -27.66 0.76
C THR A 760 -24.67 -26.58 -0.23
N VAL A 761 -23.73 -25.76 -0.69
CA VAL A 761 -23.92 -24.91 -1.86
C VAL A 761 -24.03 -25.84 -3.07
N SER A 762 -25.22 -25.91 -3.64
CA SER A 762 -25.51 -26.51 -4.95
C SER A 762 -24.95 -25.64 -6.07
#